data_AF-I3Y789-F1
#
_entry.id   AF-I3Y789-F1
#
_cell.length_a   1.000
_cell.length_b   1.000
_cell.length_c   1.000
_cell.angle_alpha   90.00
_cell.angle_beta   90.00
_cell.angle_gamma   90.00
#
_symmetry.space_group_name_H-M   'P 1'
#
loop_
_entity.id
_entity.type
_entity.pdbx_description
1 polymer ?
#
loop_
_entity_poly.entity_id
_entity_poly.type
_entity_poly.pdbx_seq_one_letter_code
_entity_poly.pdbx_strand_id
1 'polypeptide(L)'
;MDAGAIRALSPRFQTAEQFVRRNFAFRAETFARHLPGLDAEAIGAGLRNQDETLYSAVDAIYTDANGSPIPVTGQESAQELINTLCEVYCGPDGAFASVVILFDEFGRYLEYAADKPQLAGDLALQQIFQGVQDNSGKVRFIGFIQYALKTYLNRFSSAGLRQLQRYITRFDTAEKAYLSTNLETLFAHLIGKDETRLAEVWSQSRADGAQRITWQRMSRGLPGFERFPVWNEPEKFARVIAQGCWPLHPLATWFLTRQSDVVQSRSALTVVKEAIERIGAEPAISGGELRQVSAAELLLRHLLPEMLAAERGSGAAVAETLQILLEKFQSHLTADQQLVLAGVAILEKMRVGKQTQTAMDELLCEATALDAAAVQGAARALGQELGAIEWNADLGQYELIADASTRGQFQQWLRQRQSALTPEAVRDLFVRNAAKDGDLVDIPTDFGHLHDIATTEWFFEARWASVQTVESVIKTAVQEWEKAILPKEAKGRAIYLYLQADDDLAAVDATIERCLREETRRVGQAALPVWVIGLVDGEGAVAEHLGRIHIFTEPLAAEEQERFRRFVPEERERSRLALKEALAGMIRERRFWIAGCEEIPDGRLKNVGEAIFARVYPKVTPFPSMASRPRRAAVPPTRRKSRAV
;
A
#
# COMPACT_ATOMS: atom_id res chain seq x y z
N MET A 1 40.76 9.60 26.02
CA MET A 1 41.23 9.83 24.64
C MET A 1 41.42 11.32 24.46
N ASP A 2 42.52 11.74 23.84
CA ASP A 2 42.76 13.15 23.54
C ASP A 2 41.98 13.54 22.27
N ALA A 3 41.09 14.52 22.37
CA ALA A 3 40.32 15.04 21.23
C ALA A 3 41.06 16.15 20.47
N GLY A 4 42.32 16.45 20.83
CA GLY A 4 43.12 17.54 20.31
C GLY A 4 43.22 17.57 18.79
N ALA A 5 43.41 16.41 18.14
CA ALA A 5 43.49 16.32 16.68
C ALA A 5 42.18 16.71 15.97
N ILE A 6 41.03 16.41 16.57
CA ILE A 6 39.71 16.80 16.02
C ILE A 6 39.47 18.29 16.26
N ARG A 7 39.83 18.80 17.45
CA ARG A 7 39.70 20.23 17.78
C ARG A 7 40.62 21.10 16.91
N ALA A 8 41.76 20.56 16.47
CA ALA A 8 42.70 21.24 15.58
C ALA A 8 42.15 21.46 14.16
N LEU A 9 41.12 20.72 13.75
CA LEU A 9 40.45 20.92 12.45
C LEU A 9 39.68 22.24 12.35
N SER A 10 39.41 22.90 13.49
CA SER A 10 38.69 24.17 13.53
C SER A 10 39.59 25.32 14.00
N PRO A 11 40.58 25.76 13.18
CA PRO A 11 41.56 26.78 13.55
C PRO A 11 40.94 28.15 13.82
N ARG A 12 39.68 28.37 13.40
CA ARG A 12 38.92 29.59 13.66
C ARG A 12 38.74 29.86 15.15
N PHE A 13 38.49 28.83 15.95
CA PHE A 13 38.33 28.97 17.40
C PHE A 13 39.65 29.30 18.10
N GLN A 14 40.76 28.73 17.62
CA GLN A 14 42.10 29.07 18.11
C GLN A 14 42.48 30.51 17.75
N THR A 15 42.13 30.95 16.55
CA THR A 15 42.33 32.33 16.09
C THR A 15 41.49 33.31 16.90
N ALA A 16 40.22 32.97 17.15
CA ALA A 16 39.31 33.73 18.02
C ALA A 16 39.85 33.80 19.47
N GLU A 17 40.35 32.68 20.02
CA GLU A 17 40.93 32.63 21.36
C GLU A 17 42.18 33.51 21.46
N GLN A 18 43.08 33.44 20.47
CA GLN A 18 44.25 34.30 20.40
C GLN A 18 43.87 35.78 20.26
N PHE A 19 42.82 36.10 19.51
CA PHE A 19 42.31 37.45 19.37
C PHE A 19 41.77 37.98 20.71
N VAL A 20 40.94 37.20 21.41
CA VAL A 20 40.44 37.53 22.76
C VAL A 20 41.62 37.80 23.70
N ARG A 21 42.59 36.87 23.77
CA ARG A 21 43.75 37.01 24.66
C ARG A 21 44.56 38.29 24.41
N ARG A 22 44.67 38.71 23.14
CA ARG A 22 45.44 39.90 22.76
C ARG A 22 44.65 41.20 22.87
N ASN A 23 43.34 41.18 22.69
CA ASN A 23 42.53 42.39 22.50
C ASN A 23 41.52 42.66 23.62
N PHE A 24 41.27 41.72 24.53
CA PHE A 24 40.25 41.87 25.57
C PHE A 24 40.48 43.12 26.44
N ALA A 25 41.71 43.35 26.90
CA ALA A 25 42.05 44.52 27.71
C ALA A 25 41.94 45.85 26.93
N PHE A 26 42.30 45.84 25.64
CA PHE A 26 42.27 47.04 24.79
C PHE A 26 40.86 47.40 24.31
N ARG A 27 39.95 46.43 24.27
CA ARG A 27 38.58 46.56 23.73
C ARG A 27 37.52 46.16 24.77
N ALA A 28 37.79 46.41 26.05
CA ALA A 28 36.97 45.93 27.17
C ALA A 28 35.49 46.34 27.06
N GLU A 29 35.20 47.58 26.62
CA GLU A 29 33.82 48.06 26.44
C GLU A 29 33.07 47.32 25.32
N THR A 30 33.76 46.99 24.22
CA THR A 30 33.17 46.25 23.10
C THR A 30 32.90 44.81 23.49
N PHE A 31 33.85 44.16 24.19
CA PHE A 31 33.65 42.81 24.73
C PHE A 31 32.49 42.77 25.74
N ALA A 32 32.41 43.74 26.66
CA ALA A 32 31.33 43.82 27.64
C ALA A 32 29.94 44.05 27.01
N ARG A 33 29.88 44.71 25.85
CA ARG A 33 28.62 44.94 25.11
C ARG A 33 28.11 43.68 24.41
N HIS A 34 29.00 42.92 23.77
CA HIS A 34 28.63 41.73 23.01
C HIS A 34 28.57 40.46 23.87
N LEU A 35 29.36 40.40 24.95
CA LEU A 35 29.49 39.26 25.85
C LEU A 35 29.44 39.74 27.32
N PRO A 36 28.25 40.18 27.80
CA PRO A 36 28.12 40.77 29.13
C PRO A 36 28.41 39.74 30.23
N GLY A 37 29.24 40.13 31.20
CA GLY A 37 29.53 39.32 32.40
C GLY A 37 30.56 38.20 32.21
N LEU A 38 31.19 38.08 31.04
CA LEU A 38 32.26 37.11 30.78
C LEU A 38 33.63 37.78 30.75
N ASP A 39 34.61 37.16 31.43
CA ASP A 39 36.00 37.58 31.37
C ASP A 39 36.77 36.86 30.24
N ALA A 40 38.01 37.29 29.99
CA ALA A 40 38.85 36.72 28.94
C ALA A 40 39.09 35.21 29.10
N GLU A 41 39.13 34.71 30.34
CA GLU A 41 39.38 33.29 30.62
C GLU A 41 38.13 32.45 30.31
N ALA A 42 36.95 32.91 30.72
CA ALA A 42 35.67 32.26 30.46
C ALA A 42 35.36 32.23 28.96
N ILE A 43 35.60 33.33 28.24
CA ILE A 43 35.46 33.38 26.78
C ILE A 43 36.46 32.42 26.12
N GLY A 44 37.72 32.43 26.55
CA GLY A 44 38.75 31.52 26.04
C GLY A 44 38.41 30.04 26.30
N ALA A 45 37.86 29.70 27.46
CA ALA A 45 37.42 28.36 27.79
C ALA A 45 36.24 27.90 26.92
N GLY A 46 35.26 28.78 26.68
CA GLY A 46 34.15 28.52 25.77
C GLY A 46 34.59 28.29 24.33
N LEU A 47 35.54 29.10 23.82
CA LEU A 47 36.11 28.91 22.49
C LEU A 47 36.91 27.60 22.36
N ARG A 48 37.65 27.18 23.40
CA ARG A 48 38.33 25.87 23.43
C ARG A 48 37.36 24.68 23.42
N ASN A 49 36.12 24.91 23.84
CA ASN A 49 35.03 23.94 23.79
C ASN A 49 34.15 24.07 22.52
N GLN A 50 34.58 24.86 21.53
CA GLN A 50 33.89 25.06 20.25
C GLN A 50 32.46 25.63 20.39
N ASP A 51 32.24 26.55 21.34
CA ASP A 51 30.96 27.25 21.47
C ASP A 51 30.74 28.22 20.29
N GLU A 52 29.83 27.86 19.37
CA GLU A 52 29.47 28.63 18.17
C GLU A 52 28.86 30.00 18.48
N THR A 53 28.15 30.13 19.60
CA THR A 53 27.50 31.39 19.98
C THR A 53 28.56 32.37 20.44
N LEU A 54 29.50 31.90 21.26
CA LEU A 54 30.66 32.70 21.68
C LEU A 54 31.57 33.03 20.49
N TYR A 55 31.80 32.08 19.59
CA TYR A 55 32.58 32.34 18.38
C TYR A 55 31.94 33.43 17.52
N SER A 56 30.64 33.34 17.25
CA SER A 56 29.93 34.35 16.44
C SER A 56 30.01 35.76 17.05
N ALA A 57 29.90 35.86 18.37
CA ALA A 57 30.06 37.13 19.07
C ALA A 57 31.49 37.68 18.98
N VAL A 58 32.50 36.80 19.12
CA VAL A 58 33.91 37.17 19.00
C VAL A 58 34.29 37.53 17.55
N ASP A 59 33.72 36.83 16.57
CA ASP A 59 33.92 37.09 15.14
C ASP A 59 33.30 38.43 14.71
N ALA A 60 32.16 38.82 15.28
CA ALA A 60 31.60 40.16 15.11
C ALA A 60 32.56 41.24 15.63
N ILE A 61 33.09 41.07 16.85
CA ILE A 61 34.08 41.99 17.42
C ILE A 61 35.36 42.03 16.58
N TYR A 62 35.80 40.87 16.06
CA TYR A 62 36.95 40.76 15.18
C TYR A 62 36.73 41.49 13.85
N THR A 63 35.53 41.37 13.27
CA THR A 63 35.14 42.03 12.03
C THR A 63 35.11 43.55 12.19
N ASP A 64 34.53 44.05 13.29
CA ASP A 64 34.53 45.47 13.63
C ASP A 64 35.96 46.01 13.84
N ALA A 65 36.87 45.16 14.34
CA ALA A 65 38.26 45.51 14.60
C ALA A 65 39.14 45.53 13.35
N ASN A 66 38.96 44.57 12.45
CA ASN A 66 39.91 44.26 11.37
C ASN A 66 39.31 44.44 9.96
N GLY A 67 38.03 44.77 9.84
CA GLY A 67 37.33 45.02 8.57
C GLY A 67 36.93 43.77 7.79
N SER A 68 37.22 42.57 8.31
CA SER A 68 36.83 41.29 7.72
C SER A 68 36.65 40.23 8.82
N PRO A 69 35.77 39.23 8.62
CA PRO A 69 35.62 38.13 9.56
C PRO A 69 36.87 37.27 9.66
N ILE A 70 36.95 36.46 10.72
CA ILE A 70 38.01 35.47 10.90
C ILE A 70 37.98 34.53 9.69
N PRO A 71 39.08 34.42 8.93
CA PRO A 71 39.10 33.60 7.73
C PRO A 71 38.89 32.13 8.10
N VAL A 72 37.84 31.52 7.55
CA VAL A 72 37.59 30.08 7.65
C VAL A 72 38.47 29.38 6.62
N THR A 73 39.72 29.09 6.99
CA THR A 73 40.63 28.31 6.15
C THR A 73 40.32 26.82 6.27
N GLY A 74 39.53 26.30 5.33
CA GLY A 74 39.66 24.99 4.66
C GLY A 74 39.65 23.66 5.43
N GLN A 75 39.94 23.59 6.73
CA GLN A 75 40.19 22.34 7.46
C GLN A 75 38.96 21.73 8.17
N GLU A 76 37.79 22.35 8.00
CA GLU A 76 36.53 21.97 8.67
C GLU A 76 35.64 21.09 7.79
N SER A 77 36.20 20.43 6.76
CA SER A 77 35.40 19.58 5.87
C SER A 77 35.01 18.25 6.52
N ALA A 78 33.87 17.69 6.11
CA ALA A 78 33.47 16.36 6.57
C ALA A 78 34.49 15.28 6.16
N GLN A 79 35.23 15.50 5.06
CA GLN A 79 36.28 14.60 4.60
C GLN A 79 37.48 14.60 5.55
N GLU A 80 37.99 15.77 5.94
CA GLU A 80 39.13 15.87 6.86
C GLU A 80 38.81 15.35 8.25
N LEU A 81 37.57 15.53 8.71
CA LEU A 81 37.10 14.90 9.93
C LEU A 81 37.20 13.37 9.85
N ILE A 82 36.69 12.77 8.76
CA ILE A 82 36.75 11.32 8.55
C ILE A 82 38.21 10.85 8.46
N ASN A 83 39.06 11.57 7.74
CA ASN A 83 40.49 11.25 7.62
C ASN A 83 41.17 11.28 8.98
N THR A 84 40.95 12.34 9.77
CA THR A 84 41.54 12.49 11.10
C THR A 84 41.08 11.40 12.06
N LEU A 85 39.79 11.04 12.01
CA LEU A 85 39.25 9.92 12.78
C LEU A 85 40.00 8.61 12.44
N CYS A 86 40.23 8.37 11.16
CA CYS A 86 40.84 7.13 10.67
C CYS A 86 42.36 7.05 10.89
N GLU A 87 43.05 8.18 10.81
CA GLU A 87 44.52 8.27 10.95
C GLU A 87 44.93 8.26 12.41
N VAL A 88 44.24 9.03 13.26
CA VAL A 88 44.65 9.24 14.66
C VAL A 88 44.03 8.21 15.60
N TYR A 89 42.79 7.78 15.34
CA TYR A 89 42.04 6.99 16.31
C TYR A 89 41.75 5.56 15.85
N CYS A 90 41.93 5.22 14.57
CA CYS A 90 41.62 3.88 14.05
C CYS A 90 42.84 3.08 13.57
N GLY A 91 42.92 1.81 13.94
CA GLY A 91 43.98 0.88 13.50
C GLY A 91 44.65 0.14 14.66
N PRO A 92 45.79 -0.56 14.42
CA PRO A 92 46.46 -1.39 15.42
C PRO A 92 46.89 -0.61 16.67
N ASP A 93 47.33 0.63 16.47
CA ASP A 93 47.78 1.55 17.53
C ASP A 93 46.70 2.57 17.93
N GLY A 94 45.53 2.51 17.28
CA GLY A 94 44.39 3.39 17.52
C GLY A 94 43.45 2.84 18.60
N ALA A 95 42.67 3.72 19.23
CA ALA A 95 41.71 3.31 20.26
C ALA A 95 40.47 2.59 19.71
N PHE A 96 40.23 2.65 18.40
CA PHE A 96 39.10 2.02 17.72
C PHE A 96 39.55 1.17 16.53
N ALA A 97 38.76 0.15 16.18
CA ALA A 97 39.02 -0.65 14.98
C ALA A 97 38.61 0.08 13.68
N SER A 98 37.48 0.79 13.72
CA SER A 98 36.85 1.41 12.55
C SER A 98 35.82 2.46 12.95
N VAL A 99 35.41 3.29 11.99
CA VAL A 99 34.30 4.24 12.09
C VAL A 99 33.07 3.71 11.35
N VAL A 100 31.91 3.77 11.99
CA VAL A 100 30.61 3.49 11.35
C VAL A 100 29.77 4.77 11.38
N ILE A 101 29.31 5.19 10.21
CA ILE A 101 28.42 6.33 10.03
C ILE A 101 27.02 5.78 9.72
N LEU A 102 26.06 5.99 10.63
CA LEU A 102 24.66 5.62 10.45
C LEU A 102 23.84 6.87 10.13
N PHE A 103 23.06 6.82 9.05
CA PHE A 103 22.22 7.93 8.60
C PHE A 103 20.77 7.44 8.45
N ASP A 104 19.92 7.76 9.44
CA ASP A 104 18.55 7.24 9.61
C ASP A 104 17.53 7.74 8.56
N GLU A 105 17.59 9.01 8.16
CA GLU A 105 16.72 9.60 7.14
C GLU A 105 17.51 10.14 5.95
N PHE A 106 18.42 9.33 5.37
CA PHE A 106 19.27 9.76 4.27
C PHE A 106 18.47 10.27 3.06
N GLY A 107 17.35 9.62 2.74
CA GLY A 107 16.47 10.05 1.64
C GLY A 107 15.86 11.43 1.86
N ARG A 108 15.42 11.74 3.08
CA ARG A 108 14.86 13.06 3.43
C ARG A 108 15.93 14.14 3.48
N TYR A 109 17.12 13.79 3.94
CA TYR A 109 18.26 14.70 3.90
C TYR A 109 18.60 15.10 2.45
N LEU A 110 18.52 14.16 1.49
CA LEU A 110 18.68 14.50 0.07
C LEU A 110 17.60 15.47 -0.44
N GLU A 111 16.36 15.32 0.01
CA GLU A 111 15.29 16.29 -0.29
C GLU A 111 15.58 17.66 0.30
N TYR A 112 16.00 17.71 1.57
CA TYR A 112 16.40 18.95 2.23
C TYR A 112 17.60 19.63 1.54
N ALA A 113 18.61 18.87 1.14
CA ALA A 113 19.78 19.37 0.42
C ALA A 113 19.44 19.89 -0.98
N ALA A 114 18.40 19.36 -1.63
CA ALA A 114 17.89 19.85 -2.90
C ALA A 114 17.19 21.20 -2.77
N ASP A 115 16.37 21.36 -1.73
CA ASP A 115 15.59 22.57 -1.51
C ASP A 115 16.43 23.70 -0.89
N LYS A 116 17.41 23.34 -0.03
CA LYS A 116 18.20 24.28 0.77
C LYS A 116 19.70 23.92 0.76
N PRO A 117 20.37 23.95 -0.40
CA PRO A 117 21.76 23.52 -0.54
C PRO A 117 22.73 24.32 0.35
N GLN A 118 22.50 25.63 0.48
CA GLN A 118 23.27 26.55 1.32
C GLN A 118 23.30 26.15 2.81
N LEU A 119 22.20 25.58 3.31
CA LEU A 119 22.05 25.16 4.70
C LEU A 119 22.50 23.71 4.92
N ALA A 120 22.38 22.86 3.91
CA ALA A 120 22.85 21.48 3.95
C ALA A 120 24.38 21.36 3.78
N GLY A 121 25.02 22.44 3.31
CA GLY A 121 26.41 22.48 2.90
C GLY A 121 26.56 21.95 1.48
N ASP A 122 26.81 22.84 0.51
CA ASP A 122 26.87 22.52 -0.94
C ASP A 122 27.80 21.34 -1.29
N LEU A 123 28.79 21.04 -0.44
CA LEU A 123 29.80 19.99 -0.64
C LEU A 123 29.76 18.86 0.40
N ALA A 124 28.87 18.91 1.40
CA ALA A 124 28.90 17.99 2.54
C ALA A 124 28.76 16.52 2.11
N LEU A 125 27.79 16.21 1.24
CA LEU A 125 27.61 14.86 0.68
C LEU A 125 28.82 14.36 -0.10
N GLN A 126 29.45 15.25 -0.86
CA GLN A 126 30.65 14.92 -1.63
C GLN A 126 31.82 14.62 -0.69
N GLN A 127 32.01 15.45 0.34
CA GLN A 127 33.07 15.32 1.33
C GLN A 127 32.91 14.03 2.14
N ILE A 128 31.69 13.70 2.58
CA ILE A 128 31.40 12.44 3.26
C ILE A 128 31.71 11.26 2.34
N PHE A 129 31.22 11.28 1.10
CA PHE A 129 31.48 10.21 0.13
C PHE A 129 32.99 10.01 -0.09
N GLN A 130 33.73 11.10 -0.27
CA GLN A 130 35.17 11.04 -0.52
C GLN A 130 35.93 10.54 0.71
N GLY A 131 35.61 11.04 1.91
CA GLY A 131 36.24 10.58 3.15
C GLY A 131 36.00 9.10 3.43
N VAL A 132 34.80 8.59 3.13
CA VAL A 132 34.51 7.15 3.25
C VAL A 132 35.27 6.34 2.19
N GLN A 133 35.38 6.84 0.95
CA GLN A 133 36.09 6.17 -0.13
C GLN A 133 37.60 6.06 0.15
N ASP A 134 38.21 7.18 0.56
CA ASP A 134 39.64 7.28 0.88
C ASP A 134 40.01 6.35 2.05
N ASN A 135 39.07 6.13 2.97
CA ASN A 135 39.26 5.30 4.16
C ASN A 135 38.42 4.01 4.15
N SER A 136 38.18 3.43 2.96
CA SER A 136 37.32 2.24 2.81
C SER A 136 37.79 0.99 3.57
N GLY A 137 39.03 0.95 4.10
CA GLY A 137 39.47 -0.10 5.01
C GLY A 137 39.01 0.10 6.47
N LYS A 138 38.69 1.34 6.86
CA LYS A 138 38.44 1.75 8.25
C LYS A 138 37.08 2.42 8.46
N VAL A 139 36.37 2.78 7.39
CA VAL A 139 35.07 3.49 7.47
C VAL A 139 33.98 2.73 6.74
N ARG A 140 32.79 2.71 7.35
CA ARG A 140 31.56 2.21 6.74
C ARG A 140 30.47 3.27 6.85
N PHE A 141 29.77 3.53 5.74
CA PHE A 141 28.61 4.41 5.67
C PHE A 141 27.36 3.58 5.42
N ILE A 142 26.33 3.77 6.24
CA ILE A 142 25.04 3.09 6.13
C ILE A 142 23.96 4.16 6.10
N GLY A 143 23.36 4.36 4.91
CA GLY A 143 22.24 5.29 4.70
C GLY A 143 20.92 4.56 4.59
N PHE A 144 20.00 4.84 5.50
CA PHE A 144 18.64 4.30 5.47
C PHE A 144 17.76 5.15 4.55
N ILE A 145 17.10 4.49 3.60
CA ILE A 145 16.21 5.12 2.61
C ILE A 145 14.88 4.38 2.54
N GLN A 146 13.79 5.11 2.33
CA GLN A 146 12.44 4.54 2.19
C GLN A 146 12.10 4.20 0.74
N TYR A 147 12.59 5.01 -0.21
CA TYR A 147 12.42 4.79 -1.64
C TYR A 147 13.77 4.63 -2.33
N ALA A 148 13.78 4.08 -3.55
CA ALA A 148 14.98 4.08 -4.36
C ALA A 148 15.46 5.53 -4.60
N LEU A 149 16.78 5.76 -4.54
CA LEU A 149 17.37 7.10 -4.69
C LEU A 149 16.92 7.83 -5.97
N LYS A 150 16.69 7.08 -7.07
CA LYS A 150 16.16 7.61 -8.34
C LYS A 150 14.74 8.16 -8.23
N THR A 151 13.91 7.63 -7.32
CA THR A 151 12.55 8.11 -7.09
C THR A 151 12.55 9.50 -6.47
N TYR A 152 13.53 9.79 -5.61
CA TYR A 152 13.71 11.12 -5.03
C TYR A 152 14.08 12.16 -6.10
N LEU A 153 14.86 11.78 -7.14
CA LEU A 153 15.21 12.68 -8.25
C LEU A 153 13.99 13.26 -8.98
N ASN A 154 12.91 12.49 -9.10
CA ASN A 154 11.69 12.92 -9.79
C ASN A 154 10.91 13.97 -8.98
N ARG A 155 11.23 14.17 -7.70
CA ARG A 155 10.55 15.12 -6.80
C ARG A 155 11.24 16.49 -6.75
N PHE A 156 12.41 16.65 -7.36
CA PHE A 156 13.20 17.89 -7.29
C PHE A 156 12.87 18.88 -8.42
N SER A 157 12.89 20.18 -8.11
CA SER A 157 12.77 21.25 -9.10
C SER A 157 14.06 21.40 -9.94
N SER A 158 13.94 21.91 -11.16
CA SER A 158 14.97 21.86 -12.20
C SER A 158 16.29 22.60 -11.90
N ALA A 159 16.34 23.48 -10.89
CA ALA A 159 17.52 24.26 -10.54
C ALA A 159 18.54 23.50 -9.65
N GLY A 160 18.08 22.62 -8.75
CA GLY A 160 18.94 21.83 -7.84
C GLY A 160 19.42 20.47 -8.41
N LEU A 161 18.84 20.05 -9.54
CA LEU A 161 19.01 18.69 -10.09
C LEU A 161 20.45 18.36 -10.50
N ARG A 162 21.21 19.27 -11.13
CA ARG A 162 22.48 18.88 -11.78
C ARG A 162 23.59 18.46 -10.83
N GLN A 163 23.71 19.13 -9.67
CA GLN A 163 24.75 18.79 -8.68
C GLN A 163 24.36 17.53 -7.90
N LEU A 164 23.13 17.47 -7.39
CA LEU A 164 22.65 16.31 -6.62
C LEU A 164 22.53 15.04 -7.46
N GLN A 165 22.16 15.14 -8.73
CA GLN A 165 22.12 13.98 -9.63
C GLN A 165 23.49 13.30 -9.74
N ARG A 166 24.61 14.05 -9.79
CA ARG A 166 25.95 13.45 -9.82
C ARG A 166 26.26 12.65 -8.57
N TYR A 167 25.84 13.10 -7.40
CA TYR A 167 26.09 12.42 -6.12
C TYR A 167 25.15 11.24 -5.89
N ILE A 168 23.87 11.42 -6.19
CA ILE A 168 22.85 10.36 -6.08
C ILE A 168 23.25 9.15 -6.93
N THR A 169 23.79 9.38 -8.13
CA THR A 169 24.26 8.27 -8.98
C THR A 169 25.43 7.49 -8.34
N ARG A 170 26.29 8.15 -7.54
CA ARG A 170 27.40 7.52 -6.82
C ARG A 170 26.94 6.73 -5.59
N PHE A 171 25.95 7.23 -4.86
CA PHE A 171 25.33 6.47 -3.76
C PHE A 171 24.45 5.32 -4.28
N ASP A 172 23.85 5.46 -5.47
CA ASP A 172 23.00 4.43 -6.07
C ASP A 172 23.78 3.17 -6.51
N THR A 173 25.10 3.29 -6.70
CA THR A 173 26.02 2.17 -6.95
C THR A 173 26.45 1.41 -5.70
N ALA A 174 26.10 1.88 -4.50
CA ALA A 174 26.43 1.18 -3.26
C ALA A 174 25.64 -0.12 -3.11
N GLU A 175 26.13 -1.03 -2.26
CA GLU A 175 25.43 -2.26 -1.90
C GLU A 175 24.08 -1.93 -1.23
N LYS A 176 23.02 -2.59 -1.69
CA LYS A 176 21.65 -2.37 -1.20
C LYS A 176 21.18 -3.61 -0.45
N ALA A 177 21.03 -3.48 0.85
CA ALA A 177 20.35 -4.46 1.69
C ALA A 177 18.87 -4.06 1.84
N TYR A 178 17.96 -4.98 1.54
CA TYR A 178 16.54 -4.77 1.79
C TYR A 178 16.20 -5.15 3.22
N LEU A 179 15.86 -4.16 4.03
CA LEU A 179 15.35 -4.36 5.38
C LEU A 179 13.83 -4.46 5.31
N SER A 180 13.31 -5.68 5.43
CA SER A 180 11.89 -5.90 5.69
C SER A 180 11.74 -6.37 7.13
N THR A 181 11.24 -5.51 8.01
CA THR A 181 10.82 -5.95 9.34
C THR A 181 9.31 -6.03 9.35
N ASN A 182 8.77 -7.23 9.54
CA ASN A 182 7.35 -7.41 9.78
C ASN A 182 7.02 -6.97 11.21
N LEU A 183 5.83 -6.40 11.42
CA LEU A 183 5.41 -5.82 12.70
C LEU A 183 5.45 -6.84 13.85
N GLU A 184 5.17 -8.11 13.56
CA GLU A 184 5.24 -9.18 14.55
C GLU A 184 6.66 -9.30 15.15
N THR A 185 7.68 -9.28 14.30
CA THR A 185 9.08 -9.33 14.75
C THR A 185 9.47 -8.06 15.50
N LEU A 186 8.94 -6.90 15.11
CA LEU A 186 9.16 -5.65 15.85
C LEU A 186 8.58 -5.73 17.26
N PHE A 187 7.32 -6.17 17.41
CA PHE A 187 6.71 -6.34 18.74
C PHE A 187 7.52 -7.33 19.58
N ALA A 188 7.91 -8.46 19.00
CA ALA A 188 8.67 -9.48 19.70
C ALA A 188 9.99 -8.98 20.29
N HIS A 189 10.69 -8.07 19.58
CA HIS A 189 11.97 -7.51 20.02
C HIS A 189 11.81 -6.27 20.91
N LEU A 190 10.76 -5.48 20.74
CA LEU A 190 10.54 -4.26 21.52
C LEU A 190 9.99 -4.53 22.91
N ILE A 191 9.26 -5.64 23.09
CA ILE A 191 8.77 -6.05 24.41
C ILE A 191 9.94 -6.70 25.16
N GLY A 192 10.62 -5.91 25.99
CA GLY A 192 11.73 -6.37 26.83
C GLY A 192 11.27 -7.35 27.91
N LYS A 193 11.95 -8.50 28.03
CA LYS A 193 11.63 -9.57 28.97
C LYS A 193 12.89 -10.02 29.71
N ASP A 194 12.73 -10.39 30.97
CA ASP A 194 13.73 -11.16 31.71
C ASP A 194 13.56 -12.63 31.33
N GLU A 195 14.51 -13.16 30.55
CA GLU A 195 14.44 -14.54 30.01
C GLU A 195 14.36 -15.61 31.10
N THR A 196 14.97 -15.36 32.27
CA THR A 196 14.97 -16.35 33.37
C THR A 196 13.59 -16.42 34.02
N ARG A 197 13.02 -15.24 34.33
CA ARG A 197 11.66 -15.16 34.88
C ARG A 197 10.60 -15.61 33.89
N LEU A 198 10.80 -15.30 32.61
CA LEU A 198 9.91 -15.74 31.53
C LEU A 198 9.85 -17.26 31.47
N ALA A 199 10.99 -17.95 31.49
CA ALA A 199 11.05 -19.41 31.47
C ALA A 199 10.30 -20.05 32.65
N GLU A 200 10.44 -19.49 33.86
CA GLU A 200 9.71 -19.95 35.05
C GLU A 200 8.20 -19.80 34.89
N VAL A 201 7.74 -18.61 34.48
CA VAL A 201 6.32 -18.31 34.26
C VAL A 201 5.73 -19.21 33.18
N TRP A 202 6.45 -19.37 32.05
CA TRP A 202 6.03 -20.19 30.91
C TRP A 202 5.83 -21.67 31.30
N SER A 203 6.74 -22.19 32.13
CA SER A 203 6.64 -23.57 32.64
C SER A 203 5.49 -23.74 33.63
N GLN A 204 5.27 -22.76 34.52
CA GLN A 204 4.22 -22.83 35.55
C GLN A 204 2.82 -22.80 34.93
N SER A 205 2.61 -22.01 33.87
CA SER A 205 1.33 -21.88 33.18
C SER A 205 1.09 -22.93 32.09
N ARG A 206 2.04 -23.87 31.88
CA ARG A 206 2.00 -24.88 30.80
C ARG A 206 1.74 -24.26 29.42
N ALA A 207 2.34 -23.09 29.16
CA ALA A 207 1.99 -22.27 28.01
C ALA A 207 2.19 -22.98 26.67
N ASP A 208 3.20 -23.86 26.54
CA ASP A 208 3.46 -24.59 25.30
C ASP A 208 2.26 -25.40 24.81
N GLY A 209 1.51 -26.01 25.73
CA GLY A 209 0.31 -26.76 25.41
C GLY A 209 -0.81 -25.86 24.89
N ALA A 210 -1.06 -24.75 25.59
CA ALA A 210 -2.08 -23.76 25.22
C ALA A 210 -1.77 -23.13 23.86
N GLN A 211 -0.52 -22.71 23.63
CA GLN A 211 -0.10 -22.06 22.39
C GLN A 211 -0.20 -22.98 21.17
N ARG A 212 0.02 -24.29 21.36
CA ARG A 212 -0.20 -25.28 20.31
C ARG A 212 -1.68 -25.38 19.92
N ILE A 213 -2.59 -25.32 20.90
CA ILE A 213 -4.04 -25.32 20.66
C ILE A 213 -4.45 -24.04 19.93
N THR A 214 -4.00 -22.88 20.40
CA THR A 214 -4.21 -21.59 19.74
C THR A 214 -3.73 -21.61 18.28
N TRP A 215 -2.52 -22.12 18.03
CA TRP A 215 -1.99 -22.25 16.66
C TRP A 215 -2.89 -23.13 15.77
N GLN A 216 -3.38 -24.26 16.29
CA GLN A 216 -4.28 -25.16 15.54
C GLN A 216 -5.62 -24.51 15.22
N ARG A 217 -6.20 -23.76 16.16
CA ARG A 217 -7.48 -23.06 15.96
C ARG A 217 -7.32 -21.91 14.96
N MET A 218 -6.29 -21.09 15.13
CA MET A 218 -6.02 -19.94 14.26
C MET A 218 -5.66 -20.37 12.83
N SER A 219 -4.84 -21.41 12.66
CA SER A 219 -4.46 -21.90 11.32
C SER A 219 -5.65 -22.41 10.51
N ARG A 220 -6.65 -23.00 11.16
CA ARG A 220 -7.87 -23.48 10.51
C ARG A 220 -8.88 -22.35 10.24
N GLY A 221 -8.97 -21.38 11.14
CA GLY A 221 -10.00 -20.34 11.09
C GLY A 221 -9.61 -19.10 10.28
N LEU A 222 -8.34 -18.68 10.33
CA LEU A 222 -7.94 -17.35 9.83
C LEU A 222 -7.57 -17.35 8.35
N PRO A 223 -8.04 -16.34 7.57
CA PRO A 223 -7.80 -16.30 6.15
C PRO A 223 -6.33 -16.04 5.82
N GLY A 224 -5.76 -16.87 4.95
CA GLY A 224 -4.41 -16.70 4.45
C GLY A 224 -3.30 -16.94 5.48
N PHE A 225 -3.60 -17.59 6.62
CA PHE A 225 -2.63 -17.90 7.68
C PHE A 225 -1.35 -18.57 7.15
N GLU A 226 -1.50 -19.53 6.25
CA GLU A 226 -0.40 -20.30 5.64
C GLU A 226 0.58 -19.45 4.82
N ARG A 227 0.17 -18.26 4.35
CA ARG A 227 0.99 -17.38 3.52
C ARG A 227 2.11 -16.69 4.30
N PHE A 228 2.11 -16.79 5.62
CA PHE A 228 3.02 -16.04 6.48
C PHE A 228 3.93 -17.00 7.25
N PRO A 229 5.23 -17.10 6.90
CA PRO A 229 6.14 -18.09 7.49
C PRO A 229 6.24 -18.03 9.02
N VAL A 230 6.22 -16.83 9.61
CA VAL A 230 6.28 -16.64 11.08
C VAL A 230 5.05 -17.20 11.79
N TRP A 231 3.91 -17.29 11.09
CA TRP A 231 2.66 -17.83 11.62
C TRP A 231 2.48 -19.31 11.31
N ASN A 232 2.79 -19.71 10.07
CA ASN A 232 2.57 -21.06 9.58
C ASN A 232 3.53 -22.09 10.19
N GLU A 233 4.79 -21.71 10.48
CA GLU A 233 5.77 -22.63 11.05
C GLU A 233 5.61 -22.69 12.59
N PRO A 234 5.27 -23.85 13.20
CA PRO A 234 4.96 -23.93 14.63
C PRO A 234 6.07 -23.43 15.55
N GLU A 235 7.33 -23.70 15.21
CA GLU A 235 8.49 -23.27 16.00
C GLU A 235 8.67 -21.74 15.94
N LYS A 236 8.50 -21.14 14.75
CA LYS A 236 8.56 -19.67 14.58
C LYS A 236 7.37 -19.00 15.26
N PHE A 237 6.18 -19.59 15.17
CA PHE A 237 5.00 -19.11 15.87
C PHE A 237 5.22 -19.10 17.38
N ALA A 238 5.70 -20.22 17.95
CA ALA A 238 5.96 -20.33 19.37
C ALA A 238 6.97 -19.28 19.85
N ARG A 239 8.08 -19.11 19.11
CA ARG A 239 9.16 -18.19 19.49
C ARG A 239 8.81 -16.72 19.28
N VAL A 240 8.26 -16.35 18.11
CA VAL A 240 8.07 -14.95 17.72
C VAL A 240 6.70 -14.44 18.12
N ILE A 241 5.64 -15.21 17.86
CA ILE A 241 4.27 -14.77 18.12
C ILE A 241 3.88 -15.03 19.57
N ALA A 242 3.92 -16.29 20.00
CA ALA A 242 3.43 -16.66 21.32
C ALA A 242 4.31 -16.08 22.44
N GLN A 243 5.58 -16.48 22.49
CA GLN A 243 6.52 -16.02 23.53
C GLN A 243 7.04 -14.61 23.25
N GLY A 244 7.38 -14.32 21.99
CA GLY A 244 7.93 -13.03 21.59
C GLY A 244 6.95 -11.87 21.79
N CYS A 245 5.69 -11.99 21.36
CA CYS A 245 4.71 -10.92 21.51
C CYS A 245 3.96 -10.92 22.86
N TRP A 246 4.20 -11.89 23.75
CA TRP A 246 3.61 -11.87 25.10
C TRP A 246 3.98 -10.56 25.81
N PRO A 247 3.01 -9.83 26.42
CA PRO A 247 1.70 -10.30 26.91
C PRO A 247 0.52 -10.22 25.94
N LEU A 248 0.73 -9.98 24.64
CA LEU A 248 -0.37 -10.00 23.68
C LEU A 248 -0.82 -11.44 23.38
N HIS A 249 -2.14 -11.66 23.28
CA HIS A 249 -2.67 -12.90 22.73
C HIS A 249 -2.26 -13.03 21.23
N PRO A 250 -1.97 -14.23 20.70
CA PRO A 250 -1.66 -14.40 19.27
C PRO A 250 -2.72 -13.82 18.33
N LEU A 251 -4.01 -13.97 18.64
CA LEU A 251 -5.08 -13.34 17.86
C LEU A 251 -5.05 -11.80 17.93
N ALA A 252 -4.66 -11.22 19.06
CA ALA A 252 -4.49 -9.78 19.21
C ALA A 252 -3.35 -9.26 18.31
N THR A 253 -2.23 -10.00 18.29
CA THR A 253 -1.10 -9.71 17.38
C THR A 253 -1.53 -9.82 15.91
N TRP A 254 -2.33 -10.83 15.56
CA TRP A 254 -2.86 -10.98 14.21
C TRP A 254 -3.76 -9.80 13.84
N PHE A 255 -4.69 -9.42 14.72
CA PHE A 255 -5.59 -8.29 14.50
C PHE A 255 -4.83 -6.98 14.27
N LEU A 256 -3.85 -6.65 15.13
CA LEU A 256 -3.05 -5.43 15.01
C LEU A 256 -2.22 -5.36 13.73
N THR A 257 -1.70 -6.50 13.26
CA THR A 257 -0.80 -6.51 12.09
C THR A 257 -1.52 -6.55 10.76
N ARG A 258 -2.82 -6.88 10.73
CA ARG A 258 -3.58 -7.12 9.49
C ARG A 258 -4.70 -6.14 9.19
N GLN A 259 -5.04 -5.26 10.13
CA GLN A 259 -6.05 -4.21 9.93
C GLN A 259 -5.38 -2.87 9.61
N SER A 260 -4.72 -2.76 8.45
CA SER A 260 -3.99 -1.54 8.06
C SER A 260 -4.89 -0.32 7.84
N ASP A 261 -6.20 -0.54 7.65
CA ASP A 261 -7.23 0.48 7.59
C ASP A 261 -7.63 1.01 8.98
N VAL A 262 -7.50 0.19 10.02
CA VAL A 262 -7.83 0.55 11.42
C VAL A 262 -6.58 1.05 12.16
N VAL A 263 -5.42 0.44 11.94
CA VAL A 263 -4.19 0.72 12.70
C VAL A 263 -3.05 1.05 11.74
N GLN A 264 -2.61 2.32 11.74
CA GLN A 264 -1.35 2.69 11.08
C GLN A 264 -0.16 2.15 11.90
N SER A 265 0.96 1.82 11.25
CA SER A 265 2.11 1.17 11.92
C SER A 265 2.65 1.93 13.13
N ARG A 266 2.55 3.27 13.17
CA ARG A 266 2.93 4.09 14.33
C ARG A 266 1.90 4.07 15.46
N SER A 267 0.60 3.89 15.18
CA SER A 267 -0.41 3.75 16.22
C SER A 267 -0.36 2.35 16.87
N ALA A 268 0.01 1.31 16.12
CA ALA A 268 0.12 -0.05 16.65
C ALA A 268 1.12 -0.14 17.82
N LEU A 269 2.30 0.47 17.70
CA LEU A 269 3.32 0.46 18.75
C LEU A 269 2.86 1.22 20.00
N THR A 270 2.18 2.35 19.84
CA THR A 270 1.61 3.11 20.95
C THR A 270 0.52 2.31 21.68
N VAL A 271 -0.38 1.68 20.92
CA VAL A 271 -1.44 0.82 21.49
C VAL A 271 -0.85 -0.34 22.28
N VAL A 272 0.17 -1.02 21.74
CA VAL A 272 0.85 -2.11 22.46
C VAL A 272 1.52 -1.60 23.73
N LYS A 273 2.20 -0.45 23.67
CA LYS A 273 2.83 0.17 24.84
C LYS A 273 1.80 0.47 25.93
N GLU A 274 0.71 1.16 25.59
CA GLU A 274 -0.35 1.52 26.54
C GLU A 274 -1.03 0.29 27.14
N ALA A 275 -1.26 -0.74 26.32
CA ALA A 275 -1.84 -2.00 26.78
C ALA A 275 -0.93 -2.68 27.81
N ILE A 276 0.39 -2.72 27.57
CA ILE A 276 1.38 -3.32 28.47
C ILE A 276 1.52 -2.50 29.76
N GLU A 277 1.63 -1.18 29.66
CA GLU A 277 1.74 -0.29 30.83
C GLU A 277 0.53 -0.44 31.77
N ARG A 278 -0.67 -0.58 31.20
CA ARG A 278 -1.90 -0.77 31.98
C ARG A 278 -1.91 -2.08 32.76
N ILE A 279 -1.48 -3.19 32.15
CA ILE A 279 -1.46 -4.50 32.81
C ILE A 279 -0.21 -4.73 33.65
N GLY A 280 0.73 -3.78 33.68
CA GLY A 280 2.06 -3.98 34.30
C GLY A 280 2.02 -4.27 35.81
N ALA A 281 0.93 -3.92 36.50
CA ALA A 281 0.72 -4.25 37.91
C ALA A 281 -0.04 -5.57 38.15
N GLU A 282 -0.59 -6.18 37.10
CA GLU A 282 -1.32 -7.44 37.18
C GLU A 282 -0.34 -8.64 37.28
N PRO A 283 -0.72 -9.75 37.94
CA PRO A 283 0.12 -10.93 37.99
C PRO A 283 0.28 -11.56 36.60
N ALA A 284 1.49 -12.07 36.30
CA ALA A 284 1.78 -12.71 35.01
C ALA A 284 0.99 -14.02 34.79
N ILE A 285 0.52 -14.65 35.87
CA ILE A 285 -0.33 -15.84 35.87
C ILE A 285 -1.64 -15.51 36.58
N SER A 286 -2.76 -15.76 35.92
CA SER A 286 -4.11 -15.61 36.46
C SER A 286 -4.89 -16.90 36.23
N GLY A 287 -5.52 -17.46 37.27
CA GLY A 287 -6.29 -18.70 37.13
C GLY A 287 -5.46 -19.94 36.73
N GLY A 288 -4.13 -19.89 36.84
CA GLY A 288 -3.23 -20.95 36.37
C GLY A 288 -2.79 -20.83 34.91
N GLU A 289 -3.25 -19.80 34.20
CA GLU A 289 -2.89 -19.51 32.81
C GLU A 289 -2.12 -18.20 32.70
N LEU A 290 -1.45 -17.98 31.56
CA LEU A 290 -0.75 -16.71 31.30
C LEU A 290 -1.77 -15.58 31.20
N ARG A 291 -1.49 -14.46 31.87
CA ARG A 291 -2.20 -13.23 31.58
C ARG A 291 -1.87 -12.79 30.16
N GLN A 292 -2.89 -12.65 29.33
CA GLN A 292 -2.78 -12.21 27.95
C GLN A 292 -3.78 -11.10 27.64
N VAL A 293 -3.35 -10.06 26.93
CA VAL A 293 -4.23 -9.02 26.41
C VAL A 293 -4.89 -9.55 25.14
N SER A 294 -6.20 -9.72 25.19
CA SER A 294 -6.98 -10.26 24.07
C SER A 294 -7.27 -9.23 22.99
N ALA A 295 -7.67 -9.69 21.80
CA ALA A 295 -8.04 -8.79 20.72
C ALA A 295 -9.28 -7.96 21.10
N ALA A 296 -10.25 -8.58 21.78
CA ALA A 296 -11.44 -7.93 22.31
C ALA A 296 -11.10 -6.85 23.35
N GLU A 297 -10.15 -7.12 24.26
CA GLU A 297 -9.68 -6.15 25.24
C GLU A 297 -9.00 -4.94 24.57
N LEU A 298 -8.18 -5.18 23.54
CA LEU A 298 -7.57 -4.10 22.75
C LEU A 298 -8.63 -3.25 22.03
N LEU A 299 -9.62 -3.89 21.40
CA LEU A 299 -10.66 -3.18 20.68
C LEU A 299 -11.45 -2.25 21.60
N LEU A 300 -11.97 -2.79 22.71
CA LEU A 300 -12.80 -2.01 23.64
C LEU A 300 -12.05 -0.84 24.28
N ARG A 301 -10.75 -1.00 24.55
CA ARG A 301 -9.98 -0.01 25.31
C ARG A 301 -9.21 0.98 24.46
N HIS A 302 -8.79 0.59 23.25
CA HIS A 302 -7.85 1.40 22.47
C HIS A 302 -8.22 1.57 20.99
N LEU A 303 -9.02 0.69 20.37
CA LEU A 303 -9.18 0.68 18.90
C LEU A 303 -10.62 0.94 18.42
N LEU A 304 -11.62 1.02 19.30
CA LEU A 304 -13.01 1.22 18.89
C LEU A 304 -13.20 2.55 18.12
N PRO A 305 -12.65 3.70 18.56
CA PRO A 305 -12.75 4.96 17.81
C PRO A 305 -12.10 4.88 16.41
N GLU A 306 -10.95 4.22 16.30
CA GLU A 306 -10.22 4.01 15.06
C GLU A 306 -11.00 3.10 14.10
N MET A 307 -11.59 2.03 14.64
CA MET A 307 -12.42 1.11 13.84
C MET A 307 -13.67 1.83 13.32
N LEU A 308 -14.34 2.64 14.13
CA LEU A 308 -15.45 3.51 13.71
C LEU A 308 -15.03 4.49 12.60
N ALA A 309 -13.84 5.09 12.72
CA ALA A 309 -13.33 6.00 11.70
C ALA A 309 -13.03 5.29 10.37
N ALA A 310 -12.44 4.09 10.43
CA ALA A 310 -12.16 3.25 9.26
C ALA A 310 -13.45 2.80 8.55
N GLU A 311 -14.49 2.48 9.33
CA GLU A 311 -15.79 2.07 8.81
C GLU A 311 -16.50 3.18 8.01
N ARG A 312 -16.44 4.43 8.47
CA ARG A 312 -16.99 5.59 7.72
C ARG A 312 -16.43 5.72 6.30
N GLY A 313 -15.20 5.27 6.05
CA GLY A 313 -14.58 5.29 4.72
C GLY A 313 -14.90 4.07 3.85
N SER A 314 -15.26 2.94 4.45
CA SER A 314 -15.51 1.65 3.76
C SER A 314 -17.00 1.30 3.62
N GLY A 315 -17.88 1.96 4.39
CA GLY A 315 -19.31 1.70 4.40
C GLY A 315 -19.74 0.46 5.21
N ALA A 316 -18.80 -0.18 5.93
CA ALA A 316 -19.13 -1.20 6.93
C ALA A 316 -19.72 -0.55 8.19
N ALA A 317 -20.45 -1.33 9.00
CA ALA A 317 -21.16 -0.82 10.20
C ALA A 317 -20.99 -1.74 11.42
N VAL A 318 -19.92 -2.55 11.47
CA VAL A 318 -19.72 -3.54 12.54
C VAL A 318 -19.36 -2.85 13.85
N ALA A 319 -18.40 -1.92 13.83
CA ALA A 319 -18.01 -1.12 14.99
C ALA A 319 -19.14 -0.17 15.42
N GLU A 320 -19.89 0.40 14.46
CA GLU A 320 -21.08 1.21 14.79
C GLU A 320 -22.14 0.37 15.51
N THR A 321 -22.42 -0.83 15.00
CA THR A 321 -23.36 -1.78 15.64
C THR A 321 -22.86 -2.20 17.03
N LEU A 322 -21.56 -2.49 17.17
CA LEU A 322 -20.95 -2.79 18.47
C LEU A 322 -21.10 -1.63 19.45
N GLN A 323 -20.81 -0.39 19.03
CA GLN A 323 -20.96 0.79 19.87
C GLN A 323 -22.40 0.96 20.34
N ILE A 324 -23.37 0.84 19.44
CA ILE A 324 -24.80 0.93 19.78
C ILE A 324 -25.18 -0.14 20.80
N LEU A 325 -24.71 -1.39 20.63
CA LEU A 325 -24.99 -2.48 21.56
C LEU A 325 -24.39 -2.24 22.95
N LEU A 326 -23.14 -1.76 23.00
CA LEU A 326 -22.46 -1.44 24.25
C LEU A 326 -23.17 -0.30 25.00
N GLU A 327 -23.64 0.72 24.29
CA GLU A 327 -24.40 1.84 24.87
C GLU A 327 -25.81 1.41 25.31
N LYS A 328 -26.53 0.67 24.47
CA LYS A 328 -27.89 0.19 24.72
C LYS A 328 -27.99 -0.73 25.94
N PHE A 329 -27.00 -1.59 26.14
CA PHE A 329 -27.00 -2.59 27.22
C PHE A 329 -25.97 -2.28 28.32
N GLN A 330 -25.42 -1.06 28.37
CA GLN A 330 -24.28 -0.70 29.25
C GLN A 330 -24.46 -1.13 30.72
N SER A 331 -25.66 -0.98 31.29
CA SER A 331 -25.96 -1.33 32.68
C SER A 331 -26.18 -2.82 32.95
N HIS A 332 -26.36 -3.62 31.91
CA HIS A 332 -26.72 -5.04 32.00
C HIS A 332 -25.60 -5.97 31.53
N LEU A 333 -24.61 -5.44 30.81
CA LEU A 333 -23.50 -6.23 30.29
C LEU A 333 -22.44 -6.51 31.37
N THR A 334 -22.10 -7.79 31.53
CA THR A 334 -20.89 -8.19 32.27
C THR A 334 -19.63 -7.94 31.44
N ALA A 335 -18.45 -7.97 32.09
CA ALA A 335 -17.17 -7.82 31.38
C ALA A 335 -16.99 -8.89 30.29
N ASP A 336 -17.34 -10.15 30.59
CA ASP A 336 -17.25 -11.26 29.64
C ASP A 336 -18.18 -11.05 28.44
N GLN A 337 -19.40 -10.55 28.68
CA GLN A 337 -20.35 -10.25 27.61
C GLN A 337 -19.86 -9.09 26.71
N GLN A 338 -19.24 -8.06 27.28
CA GLN A 338 -18.61 -6.99 26.50
C GLN A 338 -17.47 -7.53 25.63
N LEU A 339 -16.63 -8.41 26.20
CA LEU A 339 -15.56 -9.07 25.46
C LEU A 339 -16.11 -9.94 24.33
N VAL A 340 -17.15 -10.73 24.56
CA VAL A 340 -17.76 -11.57 23.51
C VAL A 340 -18.37 -10.71 22.39
N LEU A 341 -19.06 -9.62 22.70
CA LEU A 341 -19.56 -8.68 21.67
C LEU A 341 -18.41 -8.13 20.81
N ALA A 342 -17.32 -7.69 21.45
CA ALA A 342 -16.13 -7.22 20.74
C ALA A 342 -15.45 -8.34 19.95
N GLY A 343 -15.41 -9.56 20.48
CA GLY A 343 -14.90 -10.75 19.81
C GLY A 343 -15.67 -11.05 18.52
N VAL A 344 -17.00 -11.02 18.55
CA VAL A 344 -17.85 -11.18 17.37
C VAL A 344 -17.54 -10.09 16.33
N ALA A 345 -17.46 -8.82 16.75
CA ALA A 345 -17.10 -7.71 15.85
C ALA A 345 -15.74 -7.92 15.17
N ILE A 346 -14.75 -8.38 15.93
CA ILE A 346 -13.39 -8.65 15.44
C ILE A 346 -13.39 -9.78 14.42
N LEU A 347 -14.04 -10.91 14.72
CA LEU A 347 -14.08 -12.06 13.82
C LEU A 347 -14.84 -11.72 12.52
N GLU A 348 -15.93 -10.94 12.60
CA GLU A 348 -16.65 -10.43 11.42
C GLU A 348 -15.75 -9.50 10.59
N LYS A 349 -15.05 -8.55 11.23
CA LYS A 349 -14.11 -7.63 10.56
C LYS A 349 -12.94 -8.37 9.89
N MET A 350 -12.43 -9.43 10.51
CA MET A 350 -11.36 -10.26 9.95
C MET A 350 -11.82 -11.15 8.80
N ARG A 351 -13.14 -11.25 8.54
CA ARG A 351 -13.73 -12.06 7.46
C ARG A 351 -13.30 -13.53 7.56
N VAL A 352 -13.43 -14.07 8.77
CA VAL A 352 -13.22 -15.51 9.02
C VAL A 352 -14.11 -16.30 8.05
N GLY A 353 -13.54 -17.32 7.38
CA GLY A 353 -14.31 -18.15 6.45
C GLY A 353 -15.41 -18.93 7.17
N LYS A 354 -16.35 -19.53 6.42
CA LYS A 354 -17.49 -20.28 7.00
C LYS A 354 -17.02 -21.33 8.03
N GLN A 355 -17.47 -21.19 9.28
CA GLN A 355 -17.16 -22.11 10.37
C GLN A 355 -18.37 -22.92 10.83
N THR A 356 -18.11 -24.01 11.55
CA THR A 356 -19.13 -24.62 12.41
C THR A 356 -19.30 -23.77 13.67
N GLN A 357 -20.44 -23.90 14.36
CA GLN A 357 -20.68 -23.13 15.59
C GLN A 357 -19.61 -23.41 16.65
N THR A 358 -19.23 -24.68 16.83
CA THR A 358 -18.16 -25.07 17.75
C THR A 358 -16.82 -24.44 17.39
N ALA A 359 -16.44 -24.44 16.11
CA ALA A 359 -15.18 -23.81 15.68
C ALA A 359 -15.22 -22.28 15.84
N MET A 360 -16.39 -21.65 15.67
CA MET A 360 -16.54 -20.23 15.93
C MET A 360 -16.44 -19.90 17.42
N ASP A 361 -17.03 -20.72 18.29
CA ASP A 361 -16.90 -20.58 19.75
C ASP A 361 -15.43 -20.71 20.17
N GLU A 362 -14.67 -21.63 19.55
CA GLU A 362 -13.23 -21.74 19.77
C GLU A 362 -12.47 -20.48 19.34
N LEU A 363 -12.80 -19.89 18.18
CA LEU A 363 -12.21 -18.62 17.75
C LEU A 363 -12.61 -17.45 18.65
N LEU A 364 -13.82 -17.46 19.21
CA LEU A 364 -14.24 -16.48 20.21
C LEU A 364 -13.43 -16.62 21.51
N CYS A 365 -13.07 -17.84 21.92
CA CYS A 365 -12.13 -18.04 23.03
C CYS A 365 -10.79 -17.36 22.72
N GLU A 366 -10.24 -17.55 21.52
CA GLU A 366 -8.98 -16.90 21.10
C GLU A 366 -9.11 -15.37 20.99
N ALA A 367 -10.29 -14.84 20.65
CA ALA A 367 -10.53 -13.40 20.52
C ALA A 367 -10.69 -12.68 21.85
N THR A 368 -11.22 -13.38 22.84
CA THR A 368 -11.56 -12.83 24.15
C THR A 368 -10.55 -13.20 25.24
N ALA A 369 -9.76 -14.25 25.02
CA ALA A 369 -8.96 -14.94 26.04
C ALA A 369 -9.80 -15.45 27.22
N LEU A 370 -11.08 -15.74 26.99
CA LEU A 370 -11.97 -16.37 27.95
C LEU A 370 -11.98 -17.89 27.74
N ASP A 371 -12.28 -18.62 28.81
CA ASP A 371 -12.50 -20.06 28.70
C ASP A 371 -13.80 -20.39 27.96
N ALA A 372 -13.92 -21.63 27.49
CA ALA A 372 -15.07 -22.07 26.72
C ALA A 372 -16.41 -21.97 27.48
N ALA A 373 -16.41 -22.14 28.81
CA ALA A 373 -17.63 -22.06 29.60
C ALA A 373 -18.11 -20.60 29.73
N ALA A 374 -17.19 -19.67 29.93
CA ALA A 374 -17.44 -18.23 29.95
C ALA A 374 -17.95 -17.74 28.60
N VAL A 375 -17.30 -18.13 27.48
CA VAL A 375 -17.75 -17.77 26.13
C VAL A 375 -19.15 -18.32 25.85
N GLN A 376 -19.41 -19.60 26.16
CA GLN A 376 -20.73 -20.20 25.95
C GLN A 376 -21.82 -19.53 26.81
N GLY A 377 -21.52 -19.25 28.08
CA GLY A 377 -22.43 -18.55 28.98
C GLY A 377 -22.76 -17.15 28.49
N ALA A 378 -21.74 -16.37 28.12
CA ALA A 378 -21.90 -15.01 27.61
C ALA A 378 -22.62 -14.99 26.26
N ALA A 379 -22.25 -15.85 25.31
CA ALA A 379 -22.90 -15.94 24.00
C ALA A 379 -24.38 -16.35 24.13
N ARG A 380 -24.70 -17.28 25.04
CA ARG A 380 -26.07 -17.68 25.32
C ARG A 380 -26.90 -16.53 25.89
N ALA A 381 -26.38 -15.81 26.87
CA ALA A 381 -27.07 -14.65 27.46
C ALA A 381 -27.27 -13.54 26.41
N LEU A 382 -26.22 -13.22 25.65
CA LEU A 382 -26.29 -12.21 24.58
C LEU A 382 -27.29 -12.58 23.49
N GLY A 383 -27.40 -13.87 23.12
CA GLY A 383 -28.32 -14.33 22.09
C GLY A 383 -29.76 -14.53 22.58
N GLN A 384 -29.95 -15.25 23.69
CA GLN A 384 -31.29 -15.66 24.15
C GLN A 384 -31.99 -14.62 25.02
N GLU A 385 -31.24 -13.85 25.83
CA GLU A 385 -31.81 -12.89 26.78
C GLU A 385 -31.81 -11.48 26.21
N LEU A 386 -30.70 -11.06 25.59
CA LEU A 386 -30.52 -9.69 25.09
C LEU A 386 -30.79 -9.54 23.59
N GLY A 387 -30.79 -10.63 22.83
CA GLY A 387 -30.96 -10.61 21.37
C GLY A 387 -29.89 -9.78 20.65
N ALA A 388 -28.72 -9.63 21.25
CA ALA A 388 -27.62 -8.80 20.76
C ALA A 388 -26.74 -9.52 19.72
N ILE A 389 -26.77 -10.85 19.70
CA ILE A 389 -26.06 -11.69 18.72
C ILE A 389 -26.95 -12.82 18.20
N GLU A 390 -26.75 -13.26 16.97
CA GLU A 390 -27.40 -14.45 16.42
C GLU A 390 -26.40 -15.31 15.63
N TRP A 391 -26.54 -16.64 15.73
CA TRP A 391 -25.77 -17.56 14.90
C TRP A 391 -26.37 -17.67 13.49
N ASN A 392 -25.59 -17.31 12.48
CA ASN A 392 -25.97 -17.50 11.09
C ASN A 392 -25.31 -18.77 10.52
N ALA A 393 -26.10 -19.83 10.35
CA ALA A 393 -25.61 -21.12 9.83
C ALA A 393 -25.18 -21.08 8.35
N ASP A 394 -25.74 -20.17 7.55
CA ASP A 394 -25.39 -20.01 6.14
C ASP A 394 -23.99 -19.42 5.99
N LEU A 395 -23.70 -18.37 6.76
CA LEU A 395 -22.40 -17.71 6.79
C LEU A 395 -21.38 -18.43 7.69
N GLY A 396 -21.86 -19.22 8.66
CA GLY A 396 -21.03 -19.91 9.64
C GLY A 396 -20.34 -18.95 10.60
N GLN A 397 -21.05 -17.91 11.05
CA GLN A 397 -20.54 -16.89 11.97
C GLN A 397 -21.66 -16.30 12.84
N TYR A 398 -21.29 -15.67 13.96
CA TYR A 398 -22.20 -14.84 14.74
C TYR A 398 -22.33 -13.45 14.11
N GLU A 399 -23.53 -12.88 14.15
CA GLU A 399 -23.82 -11.51 13.70
C GLU A 399 -24.26 -10.63 14.87
N LEU A 400 -23.81 -9.38 14.89
CA LEU A 400 -24.28 -8.38 15.85
C LEU A 400 -25.65 -7.81 15.43
N ILE A 401 -26.57 -7.69 16.40
CA ILE A 401 -27.95 -7.26 16.17
C ILE A 401 -28.30 -6.05 17.05
N ALA A 402 -28.09 -4.84 16.53
CA ALA A 402 -28.59 -3.62 17.17
C ALA A 402 -30.08 -3.35 16.88
N ASP A 403 -30.52 -3.67 15.65
CA ASP A 403 -31.86 -3.44 15.08
C ASP A 403 -32.47 -4.71 14.47
N ALA A 404 -33.76 -4.68 14.14
CA ALA A 404 -34.59 -5.84 13.77
C ALA A 404 -34.17 -6.61 12.49
N SER A 405 -33.21 -6.12 11.70
CA SER A 405 -32.77 -6.73 10.42
C SER A 405 -31.33 -7.19 10.46
N THR A 406 -31.10 -8.50 10.45
CA THR A 406 -29.75 -9.11 10.44
C THR A 406 -29.15 -9.16 9.03
N ARG A 407 -27.83 -9.40 8.93
CA ARG A 407 -27.17 -9.53 7.62
C ARG A 407 -27.59 -10.83 6.93
N GLY A 408 -27.87 -11.88 7.71
CA GLY A 408 -28.52 -13.09 7.23
C GLY A 408 -29.89 -12.84 6.59
N GLN A 409 -30.77 -12.09 7.27
CA GLN A 409 -32.07 -11.70 6.71
C GLN A 409 -31.93 -10.88 5.42
N PHE A 410 -30.95 -9.97 5.38
CA PHE A 410 -30.65 -9.21 4.16
C PHE A 410 -30.20 -10.11 3.00
N GLN A 411 -29.29 -11.05 3.24
CA GLN A 411 -28.81 -11.98 2.22
C GLN A 411 -29.92 -12.94 1.76
N GLN A 412 -30.81 -13.36 2.66
CA GLN A 412 -31.99 -14.15 2.28
C GLN A 412 -32.96 -13.35 1.42
N TRP A 413 -33.26 -12.11 1.81
CA TRP A 413 -34.10 -11.20 1.03
C TRP A 413 -33.50 -10.95 -0.37
N LEU A 414 -32.19 -10.74 -0.46
CA LEU A 414 -31.48 -10.53 -1.72
C LEU A 414 -31.56 -11.78 -2.61
N ARG A 415 -31.28 -12.96 -2.07
CA ARG A 415 -31.39 -14.25 -2.78
C ARG A 415 -32.82 -14.48 -3.29
N GLN A 416 -33.83 -14.18 -2.48
CA GLN A 416 -35.23 -14.32 -2.87
C GLN A 416 -35.57 -13.41 -4.05
N ARG A 417 -35.15 -12.13 -4.03
CA ARG A 417 -35.36 -11.22 -5.16
C ARG A 417 -34.56 -11.62 -6.41
N GLN A 418 -33.33 -12.08 -6.24
CA GLN A 418 -32.52 -12.56 -7.36
C GLN A 418 -33.13 -13.80 -8.02
N SER A 419 -33.73 -14.70 -7.24
CA SER A 419 -34.39 -15.90 -7.79
C SER A 419 -35.58 -15.59 -8.71
N ALA A 420 -36.13 -14.38 -8.62
CA ALA A 420 -37.21 -13.92 -9.50
C ALA A 420 -36.71 -13.40 -10.86
N LEU A 421 -35.40 -13.18 -11.03
CA LEU A 421 -34.83 -12.74 -12.30
C LEU A 421 -34.69 -13.91 -13.28
N THR A 422 -35.31 -13.82 -14.45
CA THR A 422 -35.16 -14.82 -15.49
C THR A 422 -33.82 -14.68 -16.23
N PRO A 423 -33.30 -15.74 -16.86
CA PRO A 423 -32.10 -15.66 -17.68
C PRO A 423 -32.18 -14.57 -18.76
N GLU A 424 -33.36 -14.39 -19.37
CA GLU A 424 -33.62 -13.34 -20.36
C GLU A 424 -33.52 -11.94 -19.75
N ALA A 425 -34.08 -11.75 -18.55
CA ALA A 425 -33.98 -10.48 -17.83
C ALA A 425 -32.51 -10.12 -17.56
N VAL A 426 -31.67 -11.09 -17.19
CA VAL A 426 -30.22 -10.87 -17.00
C VAL A 426 -29.54 -10.44 -18.30
N ARG A 427 -29.87 -11.07 -19.43
CA ARG A 427 -29.33 -10.69 -20.75
C ARG A 427 -29.70 -9.25 -21.11
N ASP A 428 -30.95 -8.86 -20.89
CA ASP A 428 -31.42 -7.49 -21.13
C ASP A 428 -30.74 -6.48 -20.21
N LEU A 429 -30.57 -6.83 -18.93
CA LEU A 429 -29.87 -6.00 -17.98
C LEU A 429 -28.40 -5.82 -18.38
N PHE A 430 -27.73 -6.86 -18.89
CA PHE A 430 -26.37 -6.75 -19.41
C PHE A 430 -26.30 -5.73 -20.56
N VAL A 431 -27.16 -5.89 -21.58
CA VAL A 431 -27.16 -4.99 -22.75
C VAL A 431 -27.39 -3.53 -22.35
N ARG A 432 -28.19 -3.27 -21.31
CA ARG A 432 -28.51 -1.91 -20.85
C ARG A 432 -27.47 -1.31 -19.90
N ASN A 433 -26.90 -2.12 -18.99
CA ASN A 433 -26.15 -1.61 -17.84
C ASN A 433 -24.65 -1.98 -17.86
N ALA A 434 -24.20 -2.90 -18.72
CA ALA A 434 -22.82 -3.34 -18.72
C ALA A 434 -21.81 -2.21 -19.01
N ALA A 435 -22.21 -1.20 -19.80
CA ALA A 435 -21.42 0.01 -20.03
C ALA A 435 -21.15 0.80 -18.73
N LYS A 436 -22.19 0.93 -17.89
CA LYS A 436 -22.19 1.79 -16.71
C LYS A 436 -21.57 1.10 -15.50
N ASP A 437 -21.96 -0.14 -15.25
CA ASP A 437 -21.57 -0.85 -14.03
C ASP A 437 -20.44 -1.87 -14.27
N GLY A 438 -20.17 -2.28 -15.51
CA GLY A 438 -19.19 -3.32 -15.87
C GLY A 438 -17.86 -2.82 -16.44
N ASP A 439 -17.66 -1.51 -16.62
CA ASP A 439 -16.42 -0.90 -17.17
C ASP A 439 -16.04 -1.40 -18.58
N LEU A 440 -17.03 -1.90 -19.33
CA LEU A 440 -16.84 -2.32 -20.71
C LEU A 440 -16.90 -1.09 -21.61
N VAL A 441 -15.74 -0.52 -21.92
CA VAL A 441 -15.60 0.74 -22.67
C VAL A 441 -14.98 0.53 -24.05
N ASP A 442 -14.93 1.62 -24.83
CA ASP A 442 -14.22 1.70 -26.10
C ASP A 442 -12.75 1.26 -25.96
N ILE A 443 -12.22 0.62 -26.99
CA ILE A 443 -10.86 0.07 -26.98
C ILE A 443 -9.95 1.00 -27.79
N PRO A 444 -9.10 1.81 -27.13
CA PRO A 444 -8.15 2.68 -27.82
C PRO A 444 -7.01 1.86 -28.44
N THR A 445 -6.43 2.36 -29.53
CA THR A 445 -5.25 1.77 -30.18
C THR A 445 -4.19 2.83 -30.45
N ASP A 446 -2.91 2.45 -30.54
CA ASP A 446 -1.84 3.36 -30.99
C ASP A 446 -1.64 3.34 -32.51
N PHE A 447 -2.52 2.66 -33.25
CA PHE A 447 -2.35 2.44 -34.70
C PHE A 447 -2.14 3.75 -35.47
N GLY A 448 -2.92 4.78 -35.19
CA GLY A 448 -2.76 6.09 -35.82
C GLY A 448 -1.37 6.70 -35.56
N HIS A 449 -0.91 6.68 -34.30
CA HIS A 449 0.40 7.20 -33.93
C HIS A 449 1.56 6.41 -34.56
N LEU A 450 1.45 5.08 -34.61
CA LEU A 450 2.45 4.20 -35.22
C LEU A 450 2.60 4.42 -36.74
N HIS A 451 1.57 4.97 -37.39
CA HIS A 451 1.54 5.23 -38.83
C HIS A 451 1.60 6.73 -39.18
N ASP A 452 2.01 7.61 -38.25
CA ASP A 452 2.10 9.06 -38.45
C ASP A 452 0.76 9.71 -38.89
N ILE A 453 -0.35 9.26 -38.31
CA ILE A 453 -1.71 9.77 -38.56
C ILE A 453 -2.15 10.61 -37.36
N ALA A 454 -2.49 11.88 -37.60
CA ALA A 454 -2.83 12.81 -36.53
C ALA A 454 -4.30 12.79 -36.08
N THR A 455 -5.16 12.00 -36.74
CA THR A 455 -6.60 11.94 -36.52
C THR A 455 -6.97 10.83 -35.51
N THR A 456 -8.14 10.93 -34.87
CA THR A 456 -8.48 10.17 -33.65
C THR A 456 -9.46 9.01 -33.89
N GLU A 457 -9.67 8.62 -35.15
CA GLU A 457 -10.62 7.59 -35.58
C GLU A 457 -10.17 6.15 -35.30
N TRP A 458 -8.90 5.95 -34.94
CA TRP A 458 -8.27 4.64 -34.78
C TRP A 458 -8.54 4.01 -33.41
N PHE A 459 -9.80 3.68 -33.16
CA PHE A 459 -10.24 2.94 -31.97
C PHE A 459 -11.44 2.06 -32.31
N PHE A 460 -11.76 1.12 -31.41
CA PHE A 460 -12.99 0.31 -31.50
C PHE A 460 -14.05 0.88 -30.57
N GLU A 461 -15.17 1.29 -31.16
CA GLU A 461 -16.37 1.68 -30.41
C GLU A 461 -17.04 0.44 -29.82
N ALA A 462 -17.35 0.49 -28.53
CA ALA A 462 -17.96 -0.62 -27.78
C ALA A 462 -19.47 -0.71 -28.01
N ARG A 463 -19.95 -1.94 -28.19
CA ARG A 463 -21.37 -2.32 -28.27
C ARG A 463 -21.61 -3.55 -27.42
N TRP A 464 -22.84 -3.74 -26.96
CA TRP A 464 -23.22 -4.86 -26.10
C TRP A 464 -24.30 -5.69 -26.78
N ALA A 465 -24.16 -7.00 -26.72
CA ALA A 465 -25.09 -7.95 -27.32
C ALA A 465 -25.33 -9.13 -26.39
N SER A 466 -26.45 -9.81 -26.63
CA SER A 466 -26.75 -11.13 -26.10
C SER A 466 -26.78 -12.13 -27.26
N VAL A 467 -26.83 -13.42 -26.96
CA VAL A 467 -26.96 -14.50 -27.98
C VAL A 467 -28.12 -14.24 -28.95
N GLN A 468 -29.21 -13.62 -28.49
CA GLN A 468 -30.40 -13.35 -29.29
C GLN A 468 -30.23 -12.15 -30.23
N THR A 469 -29.39 -11.18 -29.88
CA THR A 469 -29.21 -9.92 -30.63
C THR A 469 -27.90 -9.86 -31.40
N VAL A 470 -26.98 -10.80 -31.19
CA VAL A 470 -25.63 -10.75 -31.77
C VAL A 470 -25.62 -10.62 -33.29
N GLU A 471 -26.47 -11.36 -34.01
CA GLU A 471 -26.52 -11.27 -35.48
C GLU A 471 -26.93 -9.89 -35.98
N SER A 472 -27.94 -9.27 -35.34
CA SER A 472 -28.40 -7.94 -35.74
C SER A 472 -27.39 -6.86 -35.37
N VAL A 473 -26.70 -7.01 -34.23
CA VAL A 473 -25.63 -6.10 -33.80
C VAL A 473 -24.41 -6.20 -34.72
N ILE A 474 -24.01 -7.41 -35.15
CA ILE A 474 -22.93 -7.59 -36.14
C ILE A 474 -23.28 -6.89 -37.46
N LYS A 475 -24.48 -7.13 -37.99
CA LYS A 475 -24.94 -6.50 -39.25
C LYS A 475 -24.93 -4.98 -39.14
N THR A 476 -25.41 -4.44 -38.02
CA THR A 476 -25.43 -3.01 -37.75
C THR A 476 -24.01 -2.44 -37.65
N ALA A 477 -23.10 -3.12 -36.95
CA ALA A 477 -21.71 -2.72 -36.79
C ALA A 477 -20.98 -2.63 -38.15
N VAL A 478 -21.22 -3.58 -39.06
CA VAL A 478 -20.66 -3.53 -40.41
C VAL A 478 -21.23 -2.35 -41.21
N GLN A 479 -22.54 -2.14 -41.17
CA GLN A 479 -23.18 -1.02 -41.86
C GLN A 479 -22.72 0.35 -41.35
N GLU A 480 -22.51 0.48 -40.04
CA GLU A 480 -21.97 1.71 -39.44
C GLU A 480 -20.51 1.91 -39.83
N TRP A 481 -19.70 0.85 -39.85
CA TRP A 481 -18.32 0.93 -40.33
C TRP A 481 -18.24 1.34 -41.80
N GLU A 482 -19.10 0.82 -42.68
CA GLU A 482 -19.18 1.23 -44.10
C GLU A 482 -19.48 2.74 -44.25
N LYS A 483 -20.19 3.33 -43.29
CA LYS A 483 -20.54 4.76 -43.27
C LYS A 483 -19.51 5.63 -42.54
N ALA A 484 -18.61 5.04 -41.76
CA ALA A 484 -17.64 5.74 -40.92
C ALA A 484 -16.49 6.33 -41.75
N ILE A 485 -16.73 7.49 -42.36
CA ILE A 485 -15.78 8.18 -43.26
C ILE A 485 -15.07 9.37 -42.61
N LEU A 486 -15.58 9.89 -41.49
CA LEU A 486 -15.06 11.11 -40.87
C LEU A 486 -13.84 10.83 -39.95
N PRO A 487 -12.92 11.80 -39.77
CA PRO A 487 -11.69 11.64 -38.95
C PRO A 487 -11.89 11.49 -37.43
N LYS A 488 -13.14 11.37 -36.98
CA LYS A 488 -13.52 11.18 -35.57
C LYS A 488 -14.42 9.96 -35.36
N GLU A 489 -14.93 9.38 -36.45
CA GLU A 489 -15.81 8.22 -36.37
C GLU A 489 -14.95 6.97 -36.21
N ALA A 490 -15.25 6.14 -35.21
CA ALA A 490 -14.48 4.94 -34.92
C ALA A 490 -14.31 4.06 -36.18
N LYS A 491 -13.08 3.67 -36.48
CA LYS A 491 -12.75 2.76 -37.59
C LYS A 491 -12.92 1.29 -37.23
N GLY A 492 -13.12 0.96 -35.95
CA GLY A 492 -13.42 -0.38 -35.48
C GLY A 492 -14.74 -0.46 -34.71
N ARG A 493 -15.30 -1.66 -34.61
CA ARG A 493 -16.47 -1.98 -33.78
C ARG A 493 -16.16 -3.20 -32.90
N ALA A 494 -16.23 -3.03 -31.59
CA ALA A 494 -16.07 -4.10 -30.61
C ALA A 494 -17.44 -4.44 -30.00
N ILE A 495 -17.84 -5.70 -30.07
CA ILE A 495 -19.13 -6.19 -29.57
C ILE A 495 -18.85 -7.11 -28.38
N TYR A 496 -19.14 -6.64 -27.17
CA TYR A 496 -19.13 -7.48 -25.97
C TYR A 496 -20.39 -8.33 -25.96
N LEU A 497 -20.21 -9.64 -26.09
CA LEU A 497 -21.27 -10.63 -26.15
C LEU A 497 -21.34 -11.39 -24.82
N TYR A 498 -22.48 -11.25 -24.12
CA TYR A 498 -22.75 -12.02 -22.92
C TYR A 498 -23.27 -13.42 -23.24
N LEU A 499 -22.64 -14.43 -22.64
CA LEU A 499 -22.95 -15.85 -22.77
C LEU A 499 -23.14 -16.46 -21.38
N GLN A 500 -24.25 -17.15 -21.17
CA GLN A 500 -24.54 -17.86 -19.92
C GLN A 500 -23.95 -19.28 -19.93
N ALA A 501 -23.85 -19.89 -18.75
CA ALA A 501 -23.37 -21.26 -18.59
C ALA A 501 -24.12 -22.30 -19.44
N ASP A 502 -25.44 -22.11 -19.61
CA ASP A 502 -26.30 -23.05 -20.35
C ASP A 502 -26.33 -22.79 -21.87
N ASP A 503 -25.64 -21.75 -22.37
CA ASP A 503 -25.60 -21.47 -23.80
C ASP A 503 -24.73 -22.50 -24.53
N ASP A 504 -25.23 -23.03 -25.66
CA ASP A 504 -24.47 -23.92 -26.53
C ASP A 504 -23.38 -23.12 -27.26
N LEU A 505 -22.18 -23.13 -26.67
CA LEU A 505 -21.02 -22.41 -27.18
C LEU A 505 -20.65 -22.82 -28.62
N ALA A 506 -20.84 -24.08 -29.00
CA ALA A 506 -20.52 -24.53 -30.36
C ALA A 506 -21.53 -23.98 -31.38
N ALA A 507 -22.81 -23.91 -31.01
CA ALA A 507 -23.83 -23.26 -31.84
C ALA A 507 -23.61 -21.75 -31.95
N VAL A 508 -23.18 -21.11 -30.86
CA VAL A 508 -22.81 -19.68 -30.83
C VAL A 508 -21.60 -19.42 -31.74
N ASP A 509 -20.54 -20.22 -31.62
CA ASP A 509 -19.34 -20.14 -32.47
C ASP A 509 -19.74 -20.20 -33.96
N ALA A 510 -20.51 -21.22 -34.34
CA ALA A 510 -20.96 -21.43 -35.71
C ALA A 510 -21.82 -20.25 -36.22
N THR A 511 -22.66 -19.68 -35.36
CA THR A 511 -23.55 -18.56 -35.70
C THR A 511 -22.75 -17.28 -35.96
N ILE A 512 -21.82 -16.94 -35.05
CA ILE A 512 -20.99 -15.73 -35.17
C ILE A 512 -20.07 -15.85 -36.40
N GLU A 513 -19.38 -16.98 -36.56
CA GLU A 513 -18.51 -17.20 -37.71
C GLU A 513 -19.26 -17.12 -39.03
N ARG A 514 -20.44 -17.76 -39.12
CA ARG A 514 -21.30 -17.68 -40.29
C ARG A 514 -21.68 -16.22 -40.59
N CYS A 515 -22.13 -15.47 -39.58
CA CYS A 515 -22.54 -14.08 -39.76
C CYS A 515 -21.39 -13.17 -40.22
N LEU A 516 -20.21 -13.27 -39.58
CA LEU A 516 -19.03 -12.51 -39.98
C LEU A 516 -18.55 -12.89 -41.40
N ARG A 517 -18.65 -14.17 -41.77
CA ARG A 517 -18.30 -14.67 -43.12
C ARG A 517 -19.28 -14.20 -44.19
N GLU A 518 -20.58 -14.14 -43.87
CA GLU A 518 -21.60 -13.58 -44.76
C GLU A 518 -21.35 -12.09 -45.00
N GLU A 519 -21.04 -11.32 -43.95
CA GLU A 519 -20.79 -9.87 -44.06
C GLU A 519 -19.47 -9.54 -44.78
N THR A 520 -18.38 -10.27 -44.52
CA THR A 520 -17.12 -10.11 -45.27
C THR A 520 -17.32 -10.36 -46.76
N ARG A 521 -18.08 -11.40 -47.13
CA ARG A 521 -18.45 -11.70 -48.53
C ARG A 521 -19.35 -10.62 -49.13
N ARG A 522 -20.33 -10.11 -48.37
CA ARG A 522 -21.25 -9.05 -48.82
C ARG A 522 -20.51 -7.77 -49.17
N VAL A 523 -19.58 -7.35 -48.32
CA VAL A 523 -18.76 -6.13 -48.54
C VAL A 523 -17.66 -6.38 -49.59
N GLY A 524 -17.29 -7.65 -49.81
CA GLY A 524 -16.23 -8.02 -50.75
C GLY A 524 -14.83 -7.75 -50.20
N GLN A 525 -14.67 -7.78 -48.87
CA GLN A 525 -13.40 -7.55 -48.19
C GLN A 525 -12.93 -8.84 -47.51
N ALA A 526 -11.61 -9.07 -47.50
CA ALA A 526 -11.02 -10.26 -46.88
C ALA A 526 -11.13 -10.24 -45.34
N ALA A 527 -11.14 -9.05 -44.74
CA ALA A 527 -11.30 -8.84 -43.31
C ALA A 527 -12.04 -7.52 -43.05
N LEU A 528 -12.72 -7.43 -41.91
CA LEU A 528 -13.42 -6.23 -41.44
C LEU A 528 -12.96 -5.90 -40.01
N PRO A 529 -12.94 -4.62 -39.60
CA PRO A 529 -12.56 -4.24 -38.23
C PRO A 529 -13.76 -4.40 -37.27
N VAL A 530 -14.42 -5.55 -37.34
CA VAL A 530 -15.53 -5.95 -36.47
C VAL A 530 -15.06 -7.12 -35.62
N TRP A 531 -15.14 -6.93 -34.32
CA TRP A 531 -14.57 -7.82 -33.31
C TRP A 531 -15.62 -8.14 -32.25
N VAL A 532 -15.96 -9.42 -32.10
CA VAL A 532 -16.84 -9.92 -31.05
C VAL A 532 -15.99 -10.49 -29.90
N ILE A 533 -16.27 -10.04 -28.68
CA ILE A 533 -15.61 -10.44 -27.43
C ILE A 533 -16.61 -11.24 -26.60
N GLY A 534 -16.41 -12.54 -26.51
CA GLY A 534 -17.26 -13.44 -25.74
C GLY A 534 -16.95 -13.37 -24.24
N LEU A 535 -18.00 -13.17 -23.44
CA LEU A 535 -17.96 -13.13 -21.99
C LEU A 535 -18.77 -14.31 -21.47
N VAL A 536 -18.09 -15.43 -21.19
CA VAL A 536 -18.72 -16.69 -20.76
C VAL A 536 -18.88 -16.69 -19.25
N ASP A 537 -20.12 -16.54 -18.79
CA ASP A 537 -20.49 -16.55 -17.37
C ASP A 537 -20.74 -17.98 -16.88
N GLY A 538 -19.69 -18.79 -16.87
CA GLY A 538 -19.78 -20.22 -16.50
C GLY A 538 -20.19 -20.46 -15.05
N GLU A 539 -19.80 -19.56 -14.13
CA GLU A 539 -20.14 -19.64 -12.70
C GLU A 539 -21.35 -18.78 -12.31
N GLY A 540 -21.94 -18.03 -13.25
CA GLY A 540 -23.08 -17.16 -12.99
C GLY A 540 -22.75 -15.88 -12.21
N ALA A 541 -21.46 -15.52 -12.08
CA ALA A 541 -21.00 -14.37 -11.30
C ALA A 541 -21.47 -13.03 -11.90
N VAL A 542 -21.47 -12.92 -13.23
CA VAL A 542 -21.99 -11.71 -13.91
C VAL A 542 -23.50 -11.62 -13.70
N ALA A 543 -24.23 -12.72 -13.90
CA ALA A 543 -25.66 -12.78 -13.66
C ALA A 543 -26.03 -12.37 -12.23
N GLU A 544 -25.30 -12.92 -11.26
CA GLU A 544 -25.50 -12.66 -9.84
C GLU A 544 -25.32 -11.17 -9.53
N HIS A 545 -24.14 -10.62 -9.80
CA HIS A 545 -23.80 -9.26 -9.38
C HIS A 545 -24.58 -8.20 -10.16
N LEU A 546 -24.85 -8.42 -11.43
CA LEU A 546 -25.65 -7.52 -12.25
C LEU A 546 -27.12 -7.51 -11.78
N GLY A 547 -27.65 -8.66 -11.37
CA GLY A 547 -28.95 -8.76 -10.70
C GLY A 547 -29.01 -8.02 -9.36
N ARG A 548 -27.98 -8.13 -8.52
CA ARG A 548 -27.91 -7.39 -7.23
C ARG A 548 -27.94 -5.88 -7.45
N ILE A 549 -27.12 -5.39 -8.38
CA ILE A 549 -27.05 -3.95 -8.70
C ILE A 549 -28.41 -3.44 -9.20
N HIS A 550 -29.10 -4.22 -10.01
CA HIS A 550 -30.44 -3.90 -10.49
C HIS A 550 -31.45 -3.77 -9.35
N ILE A 551 -31.48 -4.73 -8.41
CA ILE A 551 -32.37 -4.71 -7.24
C ILE A 551 -32.22 -3.42 -6.42
N PHE A 552 -31.00 -2.89 -6.27
CA PHE A 552 -30.75 -1.65 -5.53
C PHE A 552 -31.05 -0.37 -6.33
N THR A 553 -31.30 -0.49 -7.64
CA THR A 553 -31.60 0.64 -8.53
C THR A 553 -33.10 0.81 -8.73
N GLU A 554 -33.88 -0.26 -8.54
CA GLU A 554 -35.34 -0.19 -8.52
C GLU A 554 -35.86 0.48 -7.23
N PRO A 555 -36.98 1.21 -7.29
CA PRO A 555 -37.59 1.79 -6.10
C PRO A 555 -38.03 0.68 -5.12
N LEU A 556 -37.32 0.59 -4.00
CA LEU A 556 -37.65 -0.28 -2.88
C LEU A 556 -38.88 0.26 -2.16
N ALA A 557 -39.68 -0.62 -1.53
CA ALA A 557 -40.73 -0.16 -0.62
C ALA A 557 -40.08 0.60 0.55
N ALA A 558 -40.71 1.68 1.03
CA ALA A 558 -40.14 2.54 2.07
C ALA A 558 -39.74 1.77 3.34
N GLU A 559 -40.53 0.74 3.70
CA GLU A 559 -40.22 -0.14 4.83
C GLU A 559 -38.97 -1.01 4.60
N GLU A 560 -38.78 -1.56 3.40
CA GLU A 560 -37.60 -2.38 3.06
C GLU A 560 -36.35 -1.51 2.91
N GLN A 561 -36.51 -0.31 2.35
CA GLN A 561 -35.43 0.65 2.18
C GLN A 561 -34.89 1.11 3.53
N GLU A 562 -35.77 1.38 4.51
CA GLU A 562 -35.35 1.70 5.86
C GLU A 562 -34.77 0.47 6.57
N ARG A 563 -35.43 -0.69 6.47
CA ARG A 563 -35.01 -1.94 7.12
C ARG A 563 -33.60 -2.39 6.71
N PHE A 564 -33.21 -2.22 5.44
CA PHE A 564 -31.92 -2.68 4.93
C PHE A 564 -30.96 -1.53 4.58
N ARG A 565 -31.29 -0.29 4.98
CA ARG A 565 -30.55 0.94 4.66
C ARG A 565 -29.04 0.82 4.91
N ARG A 566 -28.66 0.14 5.99
CA ARG A 566 -27.26 -0.05 6.40
C ARG A 566 -26.44 -0.99 5.51
N PHE A 567 -27.06 -1.97 4.87
CA PHE A 567 -26.35 -2.99 4.08
C PHE A 567 -26.23 -2.64 2.59
N VAL A 568 -27.18 -1.86 2.08
CA VAL A 568 -27.29 -1.55 0.64
C VAL A 568 -26.04 -0.87 0.06
N PRO A 569 -25.42 0.16 0.70
CA PRO A 569 -24.25 0.82 0.14
C PRO A 569 -23.05 -0.13 -0.03
N GLU A 570 -22.75 -0.90 1.01
CA GLU A 570 -21.63 -1.86 1.02
C GLU A 570 -21.81 -2.93 -0.05
N GLU A 571 -22.99 -3.54 -0.11
CA GLU A 571 -23.27 -4.65 -1.03
C GLU A 571 -23.37 -4.18 -2.48
N ARG A 572 -23.75 -2.93 -2.73
CA ARG A 572 -23.73 -2.31 -4.06
C ARG A 572 -22.30 -2.15 -4.56
N GLU A 573 -21.41 -1.56 -3.77
CA GLU A 573 -20.01 -1.36 -4.17
C GLU A 573 -19.27 -2.69 -4.30
N ARG A 574 -19.53 -3.64 -3.39
CA ARG A 574 -19.01 -5.00 -3.49
C ARG A 574 -19.45 -5.68 -4.80
N SER A 575 -20.73 -5.61 -5.14
CA SER A 575 -21.25 -6.23 -6.37
C SER A 575 -20.67 -5.57 -7.63
N ARG A 576 -20.44 -4.25 -7.62
CA ARG A 576 -19.76 -3.56 -8.73
C ARG A 576 -18.32 -4.01 -8.91
N LEU A 577 -17.56 -4.08 -7.83
CA LEU A 577 -16.16 -4.52 -7.90
C LEU A 577 -16.07 -5.96 -8.40
N ALA A 578 -16.90 -6.85 -7.84
CA ALA A 578 -16.93 -8.25 -8.25
C ALA A 578 -17.36 -8.43 -9.71
N LEU A 579 -18.35 -7.65 -10.19
CA LEU A 579 -18.75 -7.63 -11.61
C LEU A 579 -17.58 -7.23 -12.51
N LYS A 580 -16.85 -6.16 -12.17
CA LYS A 580 -15.66 -5.71 -12.94
C LYS A 580 -14.56 -6.77 -12.96
N GLU A 581 -14.28 -7.40 -11.83
CA GLU A 581 -13.27 -8.46 -11.71
C GLU A 581 -13.66 -9.68 -12.55
N ALA A 582 -14.92 -10.11 -12.49
CA ALA A 582 -15.43 -11.22 -13.29
C ALA A 582 -15.31 -10.94 -14.79
N LEU A 583 -15.77 -9.77 -15.25
CA LEU A 583 -15.67 -9.37 -16.66
C LEU A 583 -14.21 -9.27 -17.13
N ALA A 584 -13.32 -8.70 -16.32
CA ALA A 584 -11.90 -8.63 -16.62
C ALA A 584 -11.24 -10.02 -16.68
N GLY A 585 -11.71 -10.97 -15.86
CA GLY A 585 -11.34 -12.38 -15.92
C GLY A 585 -11.72 -13.02 -17.25
N MET A 586 -13.00 -12.90 -17.64
CA MET A 586 -13.54 -13.45 -18.90
C MET A 586 -12.83 -12.87 -20.13
N ILE A 587 -12.50 -11.58 -20.13
CA ILE A 587 -11.73 -10.94 -21.22
C ILE A 587 -10.34 -11.60 -21.39
N ARG A 588 -9.71 -12.08 -20.30
CA ARG A 588 -8.39 -12.74 -20.36
C ARG A 588 -8.46 -14.15 -20.94
N GLU A 589 -9.64 -14.78 -20.96
CA GLU A 589 -9.85 -16.07 -21.62
C GLU A 589 -9.79 -15.96 -23.15
N ARG A 590 -9.85 -14.73 -23.69
CA ARG A 590 -9.60 -14.41 -25.11
C ARG A 590 -10.53 -15.14 -26.08
N ARG A 591 -11.79 -15.34 -25.70
CA ARG A 591 -12.81 -15.88 -26.61
C ARG A 591 -13.26 -14.82 -27.60
N PHE A 592 -12.48 -14.65 -28.67
CA PHE A 592 -12.66 -13.59 -29.66
C PHE A 592 -13.05 -14.16 -31.01
N TRP A 593 -13.97 -13.47 -31.70
CA TRP A 593 -14.24 -13.71 -33.12
C TRP A 593 -13.99 -12.41 -33.87
N ILE A 594 -13.14 -12.47 -34.89
CA ILE A 594 -12.71 -11.30 -35.66
C ILE A 594 -13.03 -11.56 -37.12
N ALA A 595 -13.72 -10.61 -37.77
CA ALA A 595 -14.14 -10.76 -39.16
C ALA A 595 -12.95 -10.92 -40.11
N GLY A 596 -12.76 -12.12 -40.66
CA GLY A 596 -11.69 -12.43 -41.63
C GLY A 596 -10.33 -12.74 -41.02
N CYS A 597 -10.26 -13.03 -39.72
CA CYS A 597 -9.04 -13.49 -39.05
C CYS A 597 -9.27 -14.88 -38.44
N GLU A 598 -8.59 -15.89 -38.98
CA GLU A 598 -8.63 -17.27 -38.44
C GLU A 598 -7.70 -17.42 -37.23
N GLU A 599 -6.56 -16.71 -37.22
CA GLU A 599 -5.65 -16.66 -36.08
C GLU A 599 -5.88 -15.39 -35.25
N ILE A 600 -6.20 -15.55 -33.97
CA ILE A 600 -6.47 -14.45 -33.04
C ILE A 600 -5.13 -13.83 -32.59
N PRO A 601 -4.89 -12.52 -32.80
CA PRO A 601 -3.64 -11.88 -32.41
C PRO A 601 -3.36 -11.95 -30.90
N ASP A 602 -2.10 -12.15 -30.52
CA ASP A 602 -1.68 -12.21 -29.11
C ASP A 602 -1.55 -10.85 -28.43
N GLY A 603 -1.78 -10.82 -27.11
CA GLY A 603 -1.60 -9.64 -26.27
C GLY A 603 -2.87 -9.08 -25.61
N ARG A 604 -2.77 -7.87 -25.05
CA ARG A 604 -3.91 -7.16 -24.43
C ARG A 604 -4.85 -6.63 -25.51
N LEU A 605 -6.10 -6.29 -25.14
CA LEU A 605 -7.13 -5.80 -26.08
C LEU A 605 -6.63 -4.72 -27.05
N LYS A 606 -5.84 -3.77 -26.55
CA LYS A 606 -5.18 -2.72 -27.35
C LYS A 606 -4.32 -3.30 -28.50
N ASN A 607 -3.43 -4.24 -28.18
CA ASN A 607 -2.53 -4.86 -29.15
C ASN A 607 -3.30 -5.71 -30.17
N VAL A 608 -4.37 -6.38 -29.71
CA VAL A 608 -5.26 -7.13 -30.61
C VAL A 608 -5.92 -6.18 -31.59
N GLY A 609 -6.47 -5.06 -31.12
CA GLY A 609 -7.05 -4.01 -31.96
C GLY A 609 -6.06 -3.44 -32.98
N GLU A 610 -4.81 -3.21 -32.58
CA GLU A 610 -3.75 -2.76 -33.49
C GLU A 610 -3.45 -3.79 -34.59
N ALA A 611 -3.37 -5.07 -34.24
CA ALA A 611 -3.16 -6.14 -35.20
C ALA A 611 -4.34 -6.30 -36.17
N ILE A 612 -5.58 -6.13 -35.70
CA ILE A 612 -6.78 -6.11 -36.55
C ILE A 612 -6.67 -4.96 -37.55
N PHE A 613 -6.34 -3.74 -37.11
CA PHE A 613 -6.18 -2.61 -38.01
C PHE A 613 -5.04 -2.81 -39.02
N ALA A 614 -3.90 -3.37 -38.62
CA ALA A 614 -2.81 -3.68 -39.53
C ALA A 614 -3.22 -4.68 -40.63
N ARG A 615 -4.09 -5.62 -40.29
CA ARG A 615 -4.62 -6.62 -41.22
C ARG A 615 -5.64 -6.03 -42.20
N VAL A 616 -6.58 -5.23 -41.68
CA VAL A 616 -7.66 -4.61 -42.47
C VAL A 616 -7.13 -3.46 -43.33
N TYR A 617 -6.16 -2.69 -42.82
CA TYR A 617 -5.58 -1.51 -43.46
C TYR A 617 -4.06 -1.69 -43.70
N PRO A 618 -3.64 -2.58 -44.61
CA PRO A 618 -2.22 -2.87 -44.82
C PRO A 618 -1.44 -1.73 -45.50
N LYS A 619 -2.14 -0.75 -46.08
CA LYS A 619 -1.55 0.39 -46.78
C LYS A 619 -2.17 1.68 -46.24
N VAL A 620 -1.61 2.19 -45.15
CA VAL A 620 -2.07 3.44 -44.55
C VAL A 620 -1.21 4.60 -45.05
N THR A 621 -1.85 5.74 -45.33
CA THR A 621 -1.14 6.95 -45.77
C THR A 621 -0.89 7.84 -44.55
N PRO A 622 0.37 8.25 -44.28
CA PRO A 622 0.65 9.22 -43.22
C PRO A 622 -0.15 10.50 -43.44
N PHE A 623 -0.82 10.98 -42.40
CA PHE A 623 -1.55 12.24 -42.43
C PHE A 623 -1.06 13.13 -41.28
N PRO A 624 0.08 13.81 -41.45
CA PRO A 624 0.58 14.72 -40.43
C PRO A 624 -0.37 15.91 -40.32
N SER A 625 -0.72 16.30 -39.09
CA SER A 625 -1.43 17.55 -38.87
C SER A 625 -0.60 18.69 -39.46
N MET A 626 -1.25 19.64 -40.14
CA MET A 626 -0.60 20.85 -40.69
C MET A 626 -0.14 21.80 -39.57
N ALA A 627 0.70 21.31 -38.67
CA ALA A 627 1.33 22.06 -37.59
C ALA A 627 2.71 21.46 -37.27
N SER A 628 3.58 21.27 -38.26
CA SER A 628 5.03 21.20 -37.97
C SER A 628 5.91 21.60 -39.16
N ARG A 629 6.95 22.38 -38.82
CA ARG A 629 8.02 22.97 -39.65
C ARG A 629 8.71 21.96 -40.58
N PRO A 630 9.37 22.43 -41.66
CA PRO A 630 10.05 21.55 -42.62
C PRO A 630 11.22 20.79 -41.96
N ARG A 631 11.26 19.46 -42.18
CA ARG A 631 12.37 18.58 -41.81
C ARG A 631 13.67 19.04 -42.51
N ARG A 632 14.74 19.24 -41.72
CA ARG A 632 16.11 19.34 -42.25
C ARG A 632 16.50 18.03 -42.91
N ALA A 633 16.92 18.10 -44.17
CA ALA A 633 17.51 16.99 -44.92
C ALA A 633 18.80 16.51 -44.23
N ALA A 634 18.91 15.20 -44.01
CA ALA A 634 20.12 14.54 -43.53
C ALA A 634 21.15 14.46 -44.67
N VAL A 635 22.36 14.94 -44.40
CA VAL A 635 23.53 14.85 -45.27
C VAL A 635 24.09 13.41 -45.21
N PRO A 636 24.42 12.76 -46.34
CA PRO A 636 24.99 11.41 -46.33
C PRO A 636 26.49 11.41 -45.99
N PRO A 637 27.04 10.32 -45.40
CA PRO A 637 28.43 10.29 -44.97
C PRO A 637 29.40 10.07 -46.14
N THR A 638 30.51 10.79 -46.09
CA THR A 638 31.62 10.77 -47.05
C THR A 638 32.39 9.43 -47.00
N ARG A 639 32.56 8.81 -48.17
CA ARG A 639 33.46 7.66 -48.40
C ARG A 639 34.92 8.07 -48.15
N ARG A 640 35.57 7.50 -47.13
CA ARG A 640 37.05 7.48 -47.03
C ARG A 640 37.61 6.37 -47.93
N LYS A 641 38.41 6.77 -48.91
CA LYS A 641 39.30 5.91 -49.69
C LYS A 641 40.47 5.47 -48.79
N SER A 642 40.67 4.16 -48.63
CA SER A 642 41.97 3.59 -48.24
C SER A 642 42.81 3.39 -49.51
N ARG A 643 44.03 3.93 -49.49
CA ARG A 643 45.09 3.67 -50.47
C ARG A 643 46.22 2.99 -49.70
N ALA A 644 46.76 1.93 -50.30
CA ALA A 644 47.87 1.12 -49.82
C ALA A 644 49.09 1.93 -49.37
N VAL A 645 49.74 1.50 -48.28
CA VAL A 645 51.04 0.78 -48.24
C VAL A 645 51.02 -0.13 -47.02
#